data_AF-A0A8C3A2H3-F1
#
_entry.id   AF-A0A8C3A2H3-F1
#
_cell.length_a   1.000
_cell.length_b   1.000
_cell.length_c   1.000
_cell.angle_alpha   90.00
_cell.angle_beta   90.00
_cell.angle_gamma   90.00
#
_symmetry.space_group_name_H-M   'P 1'
#
loop_
_entity.id
_entity.type
_entity.pdbx_description
1 polymer ?
#
loop_
_entity_poly.entity_id
_entity_poly.type
_entity_poly.pdbx_seq_one_letter_code
_entity_poly.pdbx_strand_id
1 'polypeptide(L)'
;MKGLILCCLVALAKLGLNPNKTYEYKYVGTVNFGLGIPNLAQSGTRMSCKIKIRGVSEQTFVLQVSDFSSEEFNGVEGKNEFEVSAKLTERIASQLVKPFMFDYVAGHVDNIRSSAEISDTIVNIVRGMLGSFQLTVKITQRIYELEEAGIHGKCQSSYATEINAETNDMTITQVVDVNNCREKAAIYKGLATAVLDPVSRQRGESVVSTVRSVYTVKPTVEGGLITMAHGLEQQNFSPFNVKGGNFKMEATTEMVLLSVNDTARALPLGSTESKGNLVFKFVDAEVNVPIVMQNLDNPIAKAAELIKHLAEANRYQIDTTTSEDTIKLYQLLRVIPYEGLDVLWKQFAGNEENRRWFLDMIVEVNDARILKFLETRFQTGDLSANEALQTLLLAFDHLQAVPDLVEMAKMFLTMPFSKSNVYLWQTVVLSYGSLVYKHCAYYTPCPVAAVQPLLDMARESLSNGNHTDMVIALKALGNAGHPGSIKTIMRFLPGVAATPVDLPPRVLSAAVQSMRLIAARDPQIVQEITMSLFLQKKLATELRMLAFMILFDTKPSMALVSIVTVHLQEEKDLHVISFAYSYLKSFSRSSTPNNHFLSTACNVAVKILAPRFGRLSYHYSKAMRMDWFNDDFLIGTATEVFMLKSATNIFPTEIMMKGKFYFIGRILQLLELGIHAEGLVELLGNGIPGFKGDLSFSDFQAVLNVLKNWEVLPNDKPIMTAYSRVSGQEWFYADLKKETIDSVSLSAGKGSSLWVVIESLQRGVSWHWTKPYLIVEVRYFQATILGLPLEISKYYESISGITVNAKATTNPPLNGQLGQLLTSDISLETDGFIGFTKDFWVYYGINTELFQCGSEFKAKTPLSIPWKFTVKINIAEKKFELDFPSCKEDIFLFSFPTNSSNVYAVTRNIEEPELAKMTPIIPNPIDSNAEVVHSGPTAVKPDSDQTLTTNTWNQRDNMCAESNIYGVGLCVESEFRREYYHDEYPLYYFLGYTHMAFKVVPVQSIKPVDKIHFEVNASPSGHPVSTRQLLETLRRLSMEDNQQVRLSSDSASSERGSHQRPDDNLMEDWNSTPEAVFNVNFFAMNGNQKPEGYDAVFYYTPKPSKSTQLIVSQVGENINWKMCINTTVKPHVEAMANIRWGAECQTYGMSITSENARFPGAKPKINAKIQWTTIPKNLAEVCTRFESYIPGIALLLDFYQKHEKNVKQEISASLVATSADSIDVTIKFPEYTVYRQAIPFPLPPNQMIDIRGIILTEG
;
A
#
# COMPACT_ATOMS: atom_id res chain seq x y z
N MET A 1 -43.23 -53.40 28.32
CA MET A 1 -42.71 -52.01 28.29
C MET A 1 -41.26 -51.91 27.77
N LYS A 2 -40.25 -52.50 28.42
CA LYS A 2 -38.84 -52.42 27.95
C LYS A 2 -38.58 -52.91 26.51
N GLY A 3 -39.26 -53.97 26.04
CA GLY A 3 -39.13 -54.46 24.66
C GLY A 3 -39.82 -53.58 23.60
N LEU A 4 -40.87 -52.85 23.98
CA LEU A 4 -41.57 -51.89 23.13
C LEU A 4 -40.76 -50.59 22.98
N ILE A 5 -40.12 -50.15 24.08
CA ILE A 5 -39.13 -49.05 24.08
C ILE A 5 -37.94 -49.41 23.19
N LEU A 6 -37.42 -50.64 23.27
CA LEU A 6 -36.31 -51.10 22.42
C LEU A 6 -36.71 -51.19 20.93
N CYS A 7 -37.93 -51.64 20.60
CA CYS A 7 -38.41 -51.66 19.22
C CYS A 7 -38.66 -50.25 18.64
N CYS A 8 -39.23 -49.33 19.43
CA CYS A 8 -39.36 -47.92 19.03
C CYS A 8 -37.98 -47.29 18.83
N LEU A 9 -37.02 -47.56 19.73
CA LEU A 9 -35.64 -47.10 19.62
C LEU A 9 -34.92 -47.66 18.39
N VAL A 10 -35.19 -48.91 17.96
CA VAL A 10 -34.62 -49.49 16.73
C VAL A 10 -35.28 -48.95 15.46
N ALA A 11 -36.59 -48.64 15.48
CA ALA A 11 -37.27 -47.95 14.37
C ALA A 11 -36.78 -46.49 14.20
N LEU A 12 -36.44 -45.83 15.30
CA LEU A 12 -35.79 -44.51 15.35
C LEU A 12 -34.38 -44.50 14.71
N ALA A 13 -33.76 -45.66 14.45
CA ALA A 13 -32.47 -45.76 13.77
C ALA A 13 -32.55 -45.38 12.29
N LYS A 14 -33.76 -45.37 11.74
CA LYS A 14 -34.05 -45.04 10.35
C LYS A 14 -34.78 -43.70 10.32
N LEU A 15 -34.03 -42.61 10.22
CA LEU A 15 -34.59 -41.34 9.78
C LEU A 15 -34.89 -41.49 8.28
N GLY A 16 -36.16 -41.38 7.90
CA GLY A 16 -36.59 -41.66 6.53
C GLY A 16 -37.96 -41.10 6.23
N LEU A 17 -38.13 -40.61 5.01
CA LEU A 17 -39.43 -40.18 4.48
C LEU A 17 -40.15 -41.41 3.91
N ASN A 18 -41.45 -41.55 4.16
CA ASN A 18 -42.23 -42.65 3.59
C ASN A 18 -42.65 -42.27 2.15
N PRO A 19 -42.34 -43.11 1.14
CA PRO A 19 -42.68 -42.79 -0.25
C PRO A 19 -44.18 -42.70 -0.52
N ASN A 20 -45.01 -43.35 0.31
CA ASN A 20 -46.47 -43.31 0.20
C ASN A 20 -47.10 -42.09 0.89
N LYS A 21 -46.29 -41.22 1.49
CA LYS A 21 -46.75 -40.02 2.19
C LYS A 21 -46.30 -38.75 1.45
N THR A 22 -47.08 -37.71 1.66
CA THR A 22 -46.82 -36.35 1.22
C THR A 22 -46.69 -35.48 2.46
N TYR A 23 -45.57 -34.79 2.58
CA TYR A 23 -45.25 -33.92 3.70
C TYR A 23 -45.31 -32.47 3.24
N GLU A 24 -45.95 -31.62 4.04
CA GLU A 24 -46.03 -30.19 3.77
C GLU A 24 -45.39 -29.43 4.93
N TYR A 25 -44.41 -28.58 4.62
CA TYR A 25 -43.65 -27.78 5.57
C TYR A 25 -43.82 -26.29 5.25
N LYS A 26 -43.87 -25.47 6.29
CA LYS A 26 -43.59 -24.03 6.18
C LYS A 26 -42.10 -23.83 6.34
N TYR A 27 -41.48 -23.07 5.45
CA TYR A 27 -40.07 -22.71 5.51
C TYR A 27 -39.93 -21.18 5.53
N VAL A 28 -39.11 -20.68 6.46
CA VAL A 28 -38.71 -19.28 6.56
C VAL A 28 -37.20 -19.23 6.72
N GLY A 29 -36.53 -18.48 5.85
CA GLY A 29 -35.10 -18.22 5.92
C GLY A 29 -34.84 -16.71 5.98
N THR A 30 -34.05 -16.25 6.94
CA THR A 30 -33.70 -14.82 7.08
C THR A 30 -32.20 -14.66 7.20
N VAL A 31 -31.62 -13.65 6.54
CA VAL A 31 -30.22 -13.26 6.76
C VAL A 31 -30.14 -11.76 6.97
N ASN A 32 -29.43 -11.34 8.03
CA ASN A 32 -29.23 -9.96 8.41
C ASN A 32 -27.73 -9.64 8.56
N PHE A 33 -27.37 -8.40 8.23
CA PHE A 33 -26.03 -7.84 8.32
C PHE A 33 -26.04 -6.52 9.08
N GLY A 34 -25.13 -6.37 10.03
CA GLY A 34 -24.95 -5.13 10.77
C GLY A 34 -23.80 -5.21 11.77
N LEU A 35 -23.78 -4.33 12.77
CA LEU A 35 -22.78 -4.37 13.85
C LEU A 35 -23.23 -5.20 15.07
N GLY A 36 -24.47 -5.70 15.07
CA GLY A 36 -25.06 -6.38 16.23
C GLY A 36 -25.35 -5.44 17.41
N ILE A 37 -25.42 -4.14 17.16
CA ILE A 37 -25.72 -3.08 18.13
C ILE A 37 -27.14 -2.54 17.84
N PRO A 38 -28.00 -2.35 18.85
CA PRO A 38 -29.33 -1.75 18.67
C PRO A 38 -29.27 -0.34 18.07
N ASN A 39 -30.35 0.09 17.42
CA ASN A 39 -30.52 1.43 16.84
C ASN A 39 -29.60 1.82 15.67
N LEU A 40 -28.78 0.89 15.15
CA LEU A 40 -27.97 1.11 13.94
C LEU A 40 -28.64 0.50 12.71
N ALA A 41 -28.33 1.04 11.53
CA ALA A 41 -28.89 0.53 10.30
C ALA A 41 -28.31 -0.86 9.96
N GLN A 42 -29.19 -1.75 9.54
CA GLN A 42 -28.88 -3.11 9.10
C GLN A 42 -29.48 -3.33 7.70
N SER A 43 -29.00 -4.37 7.03
CA SER A 43 -29.58 -4.86 5.79
C SER A 43 -29.85 -6.35 5.88
N GLY A 44 -30.84 -6.83 5.15
CA GLY A 44 -31.18 -8.24 5.18
C GLY A 44 -32.17 -8.66 4.12
N THR A 45 -32.39 -9.97 4.03
CA THR A 45 -33.46 -10.55 3.20
C THR A 45 -34.16 -11.68 3.95
N ARG A 46 -35.46 -11.82 3.68
CA ARG A 46 -36.30 -12.89 4.22
C ARG A 46 -37.00 -13.61 3.07
N MET A 47 -36.82 -14.91 3.02
CA MET A 47 -37.49 -15.81 2.08
C MET A 47 -38.49 -16.67 2.85
N SER A 48 -39.73 -16.73 2.39
CA SER A 48 -40.75 -17.60 2.98
C SER A 48 -41.47 -18.39 1.90
N CYS A 49 -41.77 -19.67 2.17
CA CYS A 49 -42.52 -20.52 1.24
C CYS A 49 -43.13 -21.74 1.93
N LYS A 50 -43.95 -22.48 1.18
CA LYS A 50 -44.39 -23.83 1.53
C LYS A 50 -43.66 -24.86 0.68
N ILE A 51 -43.10 -25.86 1.35
CA ILE A 51 -42.36 -26.95 0.74
C ILE A 51 -43.21 -28.21 0.83
N LYS A 52 -43.47 -28.84 -0.31
CA LYS A 52 -44.21 -30.10 -0.41
C LYS A 52 -43.30 -31.21 -0.91
N ILE A 53 -43.08 -32.23 -0.08
CA ILE A 53 -42.23 -33.37 -0.39
C ILE A 53 -43.10 -34.61 -0.63
N ARG A 54 -42.90 -35.30 -1.76
CA ARG A 54 -43.63 -36.51 -2.14
C ARG A 54 -42.66 -37.62 -2.54
N GLY A 55 -42.98 -38.86 -2.19
CA GLY A 55 -42.23 -40.02 -2.67
C GLY A 55 -42.45 -40.34 -4.14
N VAL A 56 -41.38 -40.74 -4.81
CA VAL A 56 -41.40 -41.30 -6.18
C VAL A 56 -40.99 -42.76 -6.17
N SER A 57 -39.93 -43.09 -5.43
CA SER A 57 -39.42 -44.45 -5.21
C SER A 57 -39.00 -44.61 -3.74
N GLU A 58 -38.46 -45.77 -3.35
CA GLU A 58 -38.00 -45.99 -1.97
C GLU A 58 -36.95 -45.00 -1.46
N GLN A 59 -36.14 -44.42 -2.35
CA GLN A 59 -35.05 -43.52 -2.01
C GLN A 59 -35.14 -42.15 -2.68
N THR A 60 -36.03 -41.98 -3.66
CA THR A 60 -36.15 -40.75 -4.44
C THR A 60 -37.44 -40.01 -4.11
N PHE A 61 -37.29 -38.71 -3.82
CA PHE A 61 -38.38 -37.81 -3.47
C PHE A 61 -38.40 -36.60 -4.39
N VAL A 62 -39.56 -35.94 -4.47
CA VAL A 62 -39.77 -34.69 -5.21
C VAL A 62 -40.15 -33.59 -4.23
N LEU A 63 -39.42 -32.48 -4.30
CA LEU A 63 -39.70 -31.21 -3.63
C LEU A 63 -40.41 -30.26 -4.60
N GLN A 64 -41.56 -29.73 -4.17
CA GLN A 64 -42.32 -28.69 -4.86
C GLN A 64 -42.45 -27.48 -3.94
N VAL A 65 -42.09 -26.29 -4.43
CA VAL A 65 -42.22 -25.04 -3.69
C VAL A 65 -43.48 -24.30 -4.15
N SER A 66 -44.20 -23.71 -3.20
CA SER A 66 -45.39 -22.88 -3.42
C SER A 66 -45.41 -21.70 -2.46
N ASP A 67 -46.23 -20.68 -2.75
CA ASP A 67 -46.38 -19.48 -1.92
C ASP A 67 -45.04 -18.80 -1.57
N PHE A 68 -44.12 -18.72 -2.54
CA PHE A 68 -42.82 -18.07 -2.33
C PHE A 68 -42.97 -16.55 -2.21
N SER A 69 -42.33 -15.96 -1.21
CA SER A 69 -42.20 -14.51 -1.00
C SER A 69 -40.76 -14.17 -0.65
N SER A 70 -40.21 -13.13 -1.30
CA SER A 70 -38.91 -12.55 -1.00
C SER A 70 -39.09 -11.12 -0.52
N GLU A 71 -38.49 -10.82 0.62
CA GLU A 71 -38.57 -9.51 1.27
C GLU A 71 -37.18 -8.96 1.55
N GLU A 72 -37.05 -7.64 1.49
CA GLU A 72 -35.83 -6.90 1.71
C GLU A 72 -35.95 -6.03 2.96
N PHE A 73 -34.86 -5.93 3.71
CA PHE A 73 -34.75 -5.03 4.86
C PHE A 73 -33.57 -4.10 4.66
N ASN A 74 -33.78 -2.80 4.85
CA ASN A 74 -32.73 -1.79 4.86
C ASN A 74 -33.15 -0.63 5.78
N GLY A 75 -32.49 -0.48 6.92
CA GLY A 75 -32.85 0.54 7.90
C GLY A 75 -32.60 0.09 9.32
N VAL A 76 -33.23 0.76 10.29
CA VAL A 76 -33.04 0.48 11.72
C VAL A 76 -34.13 -0.46 12.22
N GLU A 77 -33.72 -1.52 12.91
CA GLU A 77 -34.64 -2.49 13.50
C GLU A 77 -35.64 -1.81 14.46
N GLY A 78 -36.92 -2.14 14.33
CA GLY A 78 -38.02 -1.51 15.09
C GLY A 78 -38.55 -0.18 14.53
N LYS A 79 -37.80 0.49 13.64
CA LYS A 79 -38.27 1.68 12.89
C LYS A 79 -38.68 1.34 11.45
N ASN A 80 -37.98 0.40 10.83
CA ASN A 80 -38.23 -0.09 9.49
C ASN A 80 -38.76 -1.52 9.56
N GLU A 81 -39.50 -1.94 8.53
CA GLU A 81 -40.02 -3.30 8.38
C GLU A 81 -39.46 -3.95 7.11
N PHE A 82 -39.65 -5.27 6.98
CA PHE A 82 -39.36 -6.00 5.76
C PHE A 82 -40.37 -5.63 4.67
N GLU A 83 -39.89 -5.22 3.51
CA GLU A 83 -40.71 -4.88 2.36
C GLU A 83 -40.67 -5.99 1.31
N VAL A 84 -41.83 -6.33 0.73
CA VAL A 84 -41.94 -7.38 -0.29
C VAL A 84 -41.40 -6.89 -1.63
N SER A 85 -40.43 -7.61 -2.20
CA SER A 85 -39.91 -7.34 -3.54
C SER A 85 -40.73 -8.12 -4.57
N ALA A 86 -41.83 -7.55 -5.05
CA ALA A 86 -42.82 -8.25 -5.88
C ALA A 86 -42.24 -8.83 -7.19
N LYS A 87 -41.48 -8.03 -7.96
CA LYS A 87 -40.88 -8.48 -9.23
C LYS A 87 -39.81 -9.56 -9.02
N LEU A 88 -38.97 -9.39 -8.02
CA LEU A 88 -37.94 -10.37 -7.65
C LEU A 88 -38.59 -11.69 -7.20
N THR A 89 -39.66 -11.59 -6.41
CA THR A 89 -40.47 -12.73 -5.97
C THR A 89 -41.02 -13.51 -7.17
N GLU A 90 -41.62 -12.81 -8.14
CA GLU A 90 -42.14 -13.44 -9.36
C GLU A 90 -41.03 -14.16 -10.15
N ARG A 91 -39.89 -13.51 -10.35
CA ARG A 91 -38.74 -14.09 -11.07
C ARG A 91 -38.23 -15.36 -10.40
N ILE A 92 -38.04 -15.36 -9.08
CA ILE A 92 -37.57 -16.54 -8.33
C ILE A 92 -38.65 -17.64 -8.29
N ALA A 93 -39.90 -17.27 -8.03
CA ALA A 93 -41.01 -18.21 -7.97
C ALA A 93 -41.23 -18.95 -9.30
N SER A 94 -41.02 -18.27 -10.44
CA SER A 94 -41.14 -18.88 -11.78
C SER A 94 -40.20 -20.07 -12.00
N GLN A 95 -39.06 -20.11 -11.29
CA GLN A 95 -38.12 -21.23 -11.32
C GLN A 95 -38.41 -22.25 -10.20
N LEU A 96 -38.70 -21.79 -8.98
CA LEU A 96 -38.95 -22.66 -7.82
C LEU A 96 -40.23 -23.50 -7.94
N VAL A 97 -41.21 -23.08 -8.76
CA VAL A 97 -42.44 -23.84 -9.01
C VAL A 97 -42.19 -25.17 -9.75
N LYS A 98 -41.05 -25.28 -10.47
CA LYS A 98 -40.64 -26.51 -11.16
C LYS A 98 -40.21 -27.56 -10.12
N PRO A 99 -40.46 -28.87 -10.34
CA PRO A 99 -40.14 -29.91 -9.38
C PRO A 99 -38.63 -30.18 -9.28
N PHE A 100 -38.13 -30.38 -8.05
CA PHE A 100 -36.76 -30.80 -7.76
C PHE A 100 -36.76 -32.22 -7.22
N MET A 101 -36.00 -33.13 -7.81
CA MET A 101 -35.85 -34.49 -7.28
C MET A 101 -34.58 -34.60 -6.46
N PHE A 102 -34.60 -35.41 -5.41
CA PHE A 102 -33.41 -35.71 -4.62
C PHE A 102 -33.47 -37.12 -4.07
N ASP A 103 -32.29 -37.71 -3.88
CA ASP A 103 -32.17 -38.99 -3.20
C ASP A 103 -31.98 -38.75 -1.69
N TYR A 104 -32.72 -39.50 -0.88
CA TYR A 104 -32.73 -39.38 0.58
C TYR A 104 -32.65 -40.74 1.25
N VAL A 105 -31.54 -40.99 1.95
CA VAL A 105 -31.26 -42.29 2.58
C VAL A 105 -30.72 -42.07 3.99
N ALA A 106 -31.38 -42.64 4.99
CA ALA A 106 -30.93 -42.66 6.38
C ALA A 106 -30.57 -41.27 6.96
N GLY A 107 -31.32 -40.23 6.58
CA GLY A 107 -31.07 -38.87 7.04
C GLY A 107 -30.14 -38.03 6.15
N HIS A 108 -29.67 -38.57 5.02
CA HIS A 108 -28.75 -37.88 4.12
C HIS A 108 -29.38 -37.57 2.77
N VAL A 109 -29.24 -36.32 2.33
CA VAL A 109 -29.56 -35.86 0.97
C VAL A 109 -28.34 -36.07 0.07
N ASP A 110 -28.56 -36.72 -1.07
CA ASP A 110 -27.51 -36.96 -2.06
C ASP A 110 -27.82 -36.25 -3.39
N ASN A 111 -27.84 -36.98 -4.51
CA ASN A 111 -27.96 -36.44 -5.85
C ASN A 111 -29.25 -35.63 -6.06
N ILE A 112 -29.11 -34.33 -6.30
CA ILE A 112 -30.19 -33.39 -6.62
C ILE A 112 -30.33 -33.32 -8.13
N ARG A 113 -31.57 -33.40 -8.63
CA ARG A 113 -31.90 -33.36 -10.06
C ARG A 113 -32.97 -32.32 -10.34
N SER A 114 -32.81 -31.55 -11.41
CA SER A 114 -33.75 -30.49 -11.81
C SER A 114 -33.72 -30.27 -13.33
N SER A 115 -34.56 -29.37 -13.84
CA SER A 115 -34.53 -28.98 -15.26
C SER A 115 -33.28 -28.15 -15.58
N ALA A 116 -32.73 -28.30 -16.78
CA ALA A 116 -31.54 -27.58 -17.23
C ALA A 116 -31.71 -26.06 -17.25
N GLU A 117 -32.94 -25.57 -17.44
CA GLU A 117 -33.29 -24.15 -17.48
C GLU A 117 -33.19 -23.44 -16.11
N ILE A 118 -33.11 -24.19 -15.01
CA ILE A 118 -33.09 -23.63 -13.66
C ILE A 118 -31.65 -23.21 -13.33
N SER A 119 -31.47 -21.96 -12.89
CA SER A 119 -30.15 -21.45 -12.55
C SER A 119 -29.58 -22.14 -11.31
N ASP A 120 -28.26 -22.28 -11.26
CA ASP A 120 -27.58 -22.92 -10.13
C ASP A 120 -27.76 -22.14 -8.82
N THR A 121 -27.96 -20.83 -8.88
CA THR A 121 -28.34 -19.99 -7.73
C THR A 121 -29.65 -20.47 -7.10
N ILE A 122 -30.67 -20.78 -7.92
CA ILE A 122 -31.93 -21.35 -7.43
C ILE A 122 -31.72 -22.77 -6.87
N VAL A 123 -30.90 -23.60 -7.53
CA VAL A 123 -30.57 -24.94 -7.02
C VAL A 123 -29.85 -24.85 -5.67
N ASN A 124 -28.99 -23.85 -5.45
CA ASN A 124 -28.34 -23.62 -4.16
C ASN A 124 -29.33 -23.23 -3.06
N ILE A 125 -30.32 -22.38 -3.35
CA ILE A 125 -31.41 -22.09 -2.39
C ILE A 125 -32.15 -23.38 -2.01
N VAL A 126 -32.41 -24.26 -2.99
CA VAL A 126 -32.99 -25.59 -2.73
C VAL A 126 -32.04 -26.48 -1.91
N ARG A 127 -30.71 -26.41 -2.12
CA ARG A 127 -29.74 -27.07 -1.23
C ARG A 127 -29.85 -26.56 0.21
N GLY A 128 -30.08 -25.26 0.42
CA GLY A 128 -30.35 -24.69 1.74
C GLY A 128 -31.59 -25.31 2.40
N MET A 129 -32.70 -25.34 1.66
CA MET A 129 -33.96 -25.97 2.12
C MET A 129 -33.78 -27.47 2.43
N LEU A 130 -33.10 -28.21 1.56
CA LEU A 130 -32.82 -29.64 1.75
C LEU A 130 -31.81 -29.88 2.88
N GLY A 131 -30.96 -28.91 3.18
CA GLY A 131 -30.02 -28.95 4.30
C GLY A 131 -30.70 -29.14 5.65
N SER A 132 -31.94 -28.64 5.82
CA SER A 132 -32.76 -28.87 7.02
C SER A 132 -33.19 -30.33 7.23
N PHE A 133 -32.93 -31.23 6.27
CA PHE A 133 -33.17 -32.67 6.37
C PHE A 133 -31.89 -33.50 6.58
N GLN A 134 -30.71 -32.85 6.56
CA GLN A 134 -29.42 -33.50 6.74
C GLN A 134 -29.14 -33.77 8.23
N LEU A 135 -29.48 -34.97 8.70
CA LEU A 135 -29.43 -35.31 10.12
C LEU A 135 -29.04 -36.77 10.33
N THR A 136 -27.91 -36.99 11.00
CA THR A 136 -27.51 -38.32 11.48
C THR A 136 -28.03 -38.54 12.89
N VAL A 137 -28.72 -39.65 13.19
CA VAL A 137 -29.20 -39.98 14.55
C VAL A 137 -28.56 -41.27 15.05
N LYS A 138 -27.82 -41.20 16.17
CA LYS A 138 -27.30 -42.39 16.88
C LYS A 138 -28.10 -42.63 18.16
N ILE A 139 -28.62 -43.85 18.30
CA ILE A 139 -29.45 -44.24 19.46
C ILE A 139 -28.60 -44.69 20.65
N THR A 140 -27.38 -45.16 20.39
CA THR A 140 -26.48 -45.71 21.42
C THR A 140 -25.70 -44.63 22.18
N GLN A 141 -25.61 -43.42 21.63
CA GLN A 141 -24.79 -42.32 22.15
C GLN A 141 -25.62 -41.04 22.18
N ARG A 142 -25.70 -40.39 23.34
CA ARG A 142 -26.40 -39.09 23.46
C ARG A 142 -25.57 -37.92 22.94
N ILE A 143 -24.25 -38.00 23.07
CA ILE A 143 -23.29 -37.02 22.56
C ILE A 143 -22.29 -37.78 21.71
N TYR A 144 -22.06 -37.30 20.50
CA TYR A 144 -21.13 -37.91 19.56
C TYR A 144 -20.65 -36.91 18.53
N GLU A 145 -19.52 -37.20 17.91
CA GLU A 145 -18.96 -36.41 16.82
C GLU A 145 -18.72 -37.30 15.60
N LEU A 146 -18.86 -36.71 14.42
CA LEU A 146 -18.58 -37.37 13.15
C LEU A 146 -18.30 -36.34 12.05
N GLU A 147 -17.60 -36.77 11.01
CA GLU A 147 -17.41 -35.99 9.79
C GLU A 147 -18.54 -36.33 8.81
N GLU A 148 -19.31 -35.33 8.37
CA GLU A 148 -20.39 -35.51 7.39
C GLU A 148 -20.40 -34.41 6.33
N ALA A 149 -21.04 -34.70 5.20
CA ALA A 149 -21.29 -33.73 4.16
C ALA A 149 -22.55 -32.91 4.50
N GLY A 150 -22.46 -31.60 4.33
CA GLY A 150 -23.55 -30.65 4.41
C GLY A 150 -23.37 -29.55 3.35
N ILE A 151 -24.17 -28.49 3.45
CA ILE A 151 -24.10 -27.38 2.49
C ILE A 151 -22.74 -26.65 2.50
N HIS A 152 -22.09 -26.57 3.67
CA HIS A 152 -20.76 -26.00 3.85
C HIS A 152 -19.61 -26.92 3.40
N GLY A 153 -19.92 -28.12 2.89
CA GLY A 153 -18.94 -29.12 2.50
C GLY A 153 -18.84 -30.27 3.51
N LYS A 154 -17.68 -30.91 3.59
CA LYS A 154 -17.44 -32.07 4.47
C LYS A 154 -16.73 -31.63 5.74
N CYS A 155 -17.47 -31.50 6.84
CA CYS A 155 -17.02 -30.84 8.07
C CYS A 155 -17.24 -31.72 9.31
N GLN A 156 -16.48 -31.45 10.37
CA GLN A 156 -16.67 -32.08 11.66
C GLN A 156 -17.95 -31.53 12.32
N SER A 157 -18.83 -32.42 12.76
CA SER A 157 -20.10 -32.09 13.41
C SER A 157 -20.22 -32.77 14.77
N SER A 158 -20.67 -32.02 15.78
CA SER A 158 -20.91 -32.50 17.14
C SER A 158 -22.40 -32.48 17.44
N TYR A 159 -22.90 -33.58 17.99
CA TYR A 159 -24.32 -33.80 18.24
C TYR A 159 -24.60 -33.97 19.73
N ALA A 160 -25.76 -33.47 20.17
CA ALA A 160 -26.34 -33.71 21.49
C ALA A 160 -27.82 -34.04 21.36
N THR A 161 -28.26 -35.16 21.94
CA THR A 161 -29.65 -35.65 21.87
C THR A 161 -30.29 -35.65 23.25
N GLU A 162 -31.42 -34.96 23.36
CA GLU A 162 -32.31 -34.92 24.53
C GLU A 162 -33.64 -35.60 24.19
N ILE A 163 -34.19 -36.37 25.12
CA ILE A 163 -35.45 -37.10 24.90
C ILE A 163 -36.46 -36.62 25.95
N ASN A 164 -37.61 -36.14 25.49
CA ASN A 164 -38.70 -35.76 26.37
C ASN A 164 -39.31 -37.02 27.02
N ALA A 165 -39.32 -37.07 28.35
CA ALA A 165 -39.80 -38.24 29.10
C ALA A 165 -41.31 -38.50 28.98
N GLU A 166 -42.11 -37.48 28.64
CA GLU A 166 -43.57 -37.56 28.55
C GLU A 166 -44.04 -37.91 27.12
N THR A 167 -43.48 -37.24 26.11
CA THR A 167 -43.90 -37.41 24.70
C THR A 167 -43.02 -38.38 23.90
N ASN A 168 -41.83 -38.71 24.42
CA ASN A 168 -40.74 -39.40 23.70
C ASN A 168 -40.21 -38.65 22.45
N ASP A 169 -40.56 -37.37 22.28
CA ASP A 169 -39.97 -36.55 21.23
C ASP A 169 -38.49 -36.31 21.52
N MET A 170 -37.68 -36.27 20.47
CA MET A 170 -36.24 -36.03 20.56
C MET A 170 -35.90 -34.62 20.12
N THR A 171 -35.15 -33.90 20.95
CA THR A 171 -34.50 -32.65 20.57
C THR A 171 -33.04 -32.94 20.28
N ILE A 172 -32.62 -32.75 19.04
CA ILE A 172 -31.24 -33.00 18.60
C ILE A 172 -30.60 -31.66 18.27
N THR A 173 -29.52 -31.31 18.95
CA THR A 173 -28.68 -30.17 18.61
C THR A 173 -27.46 -30.65 17.85
N GLN A 174 -27.24 -30.09 16.66
CA GLN A 174 -26.06 -30.27 15.83
C GLN A 174 -25.28 -28.96 15.82
N VAL A 175 -23.97 -29.04 16.03
CA VAL A 175 -23.03 -27.92 15.85
C VAL A 175 -22.02 -28.33 14.79
N VAL A 176 -21.90 -27.54 13.73
CA VAL A 176 -20.99 -27.81 12.62
C VAL A 176 -19.78 -26.90 12.74
N ASP A 177 -18.58 -27.49 12.82
CA ASP A 177 -17.32 -26.75 12.81
C ASP A 177 -16.91 -26.46 11.36
N VAL A 178 -17.36 -25.31 10.84
CA VAL A 178 -17.04 -24.85 9.48
C VAL A 178 -15.59 -24.37 9.31
N ASN A 179 -14.80 -24.33 10.39
CA ASN A 179 -13.37 -24.09 10.31
C ASN A 179 -12.59 -25.39 10.13
N ASN A 180 -13.15 -26.52 10.55
CA ASN A 180 -12.58 -27.85 10.45
C ASN A 180 -13.32 -28.71 9.40
N CYS A 181 -13.04 -28.42 8.12
CA CYS A 181 -13.60 -29.16 6.99
C CYS A 181 -12.49 -29.73 6.10
N ARG A 182 -12.65 -31.00 5.69
CA ARG A 182 -11.78 -31.63 4.68
C ARG A 182 -12.02 -31.03 3.30
N GLU A 183 -13.28 -30.79 2.98
CA GLU A 183 -13.72 -30.11 1.76
C GLU A 183 -14.58 -28.93 2.17
N LYS A 184 -14.01 -27.73 2.22
CA LYS A 184 -14.74 -26.52 2.61
C LYS A 184 -15.39 -25.89 1.39
N ALA A 185 -16.67 -25.56 1.46
CA ALA A 185 -17.37 -24.76 0.47
C ALA A 185 -17.01 -23.27 0.62
N ALA A 186 -15.75 -22.94 0.30
CA ALA A 186 -15.22 -21.59 0.31
C ALA A 186 -14.17 -21.37 -0.79
N ILE A 187 -14.08 -20.14 -1.32
CA ILE A 187 -13.14 -19.77 -2.38
C ILE A 187 -12.38 -18.50 -1.97
N TYR A 188 -11.07 -18.46 -2.27
CA TYR A 188 -10.22 -17.28 -2.09
C TYR A 188 -9.66 -16.82 -3.44
N LYS A 189 -9.84 -15.54 -3.77
CA LYS A 189 -9.32 -14.90 -4.99
C LYS A 189 -8.48 -13.67 -4.65
N GLY A 190 -7.51 -13.33 -5.51
CA GLY A 190 -6.67 -12.13 -5.38
C GLY A 190 -5.59 -12.18 -4.29
N LEU A 191 -5.36 -13.34 -3.66
CA LEU A 191 -4.47 -13.48 -2.50
C LEU A 191 -3.22 -14.35 -2.76
N ALA A 192 -2.96 -14.72 -4.01
CA ALA A 192 -1.88 -15.64 -4.36
C ALA A 192 -0.47 -15.14 -3.97
N THR A 193 -0.25 -13.82 -4.03
CA THR A 193 1.04 -13.18 -3.71
C THR A 193 1.13 -12.69 -2.25
N ALA A 194 0.03 -12.67 -1.51
CA ALA A 194 0.00 -12.30 -0.10
C ALA A 194 0.23 -13.56 0.77
N VAL A 195 1.46 -13.74 1.26
CA VAL A 195 1.86 -14.94 2.01
C VAL A 195 1.20 -14.95 3.39
N LEU A 196 0.73 -16.12 3.83
CA LEU A 196 0.15 -16.31 5.17
C LEU A 196 1.19 -16.04 6.27
N ASP A 197 0.80 -15.33 7.31
CA ASP A 197 1.56 -15.15 8.55
C ASP A 197 0.84 -15.83 9.73
N PRO A 198 1.21 -17.08 10.07
CA PRO A 198 0.55 -17.84 11.13
C PRO A 198 0.59 -17.13 12.48
N VAL A 199 1.67 -16.40 12.79
CA VAL A 199 1.83 -15.72 14.08
C VAL A 199 0.85 -14.54 14.19
N SER A 200 0.70 -13.74 13.13
CA SER A 200 -0.30 -12.67 13.10
C SER A 200 -1.73 -13.22 13.14
N ARG A 201 -2.02 -14.34 12.44
CA ARG A 201 -3.35 -14.99 12.48
C ARG A 201 -3.70 -15.47 13.89
N GLN A 202 -2.73 -15.98 14.65
CA GLN A 202 -2.92 -16.36 16.06
C GLN A 202 -3.24 -15.17 16.98
N ARG A 203 -2.83 -13.94 16.62
CA ARG A 203 -3.15 -12.72 17.38
C ARG A 203 -4.59 -12.24 17.15
N GLY A 204 -5.22 -12.62 16.04
CA GLY A 204 -6.62 -12.33 15.74
C GLY A 204 -7.03 -12.91 14.39
N GLU A 205 -8.01 -13.81 14.41
CA GLU A 205 -8.60 -14.41 13.21
C GLU A 205 -9.77 -13.54 12.72
N SER A 206 -9.66 -12.98 11.51
CA SER A 206 -10.61 -12.00 10.99
C SER A 206 -12.00 -12.54 10.67
N VAL A 207 -12.18 -13.85 10.55
CA VAL A 207 -13.49 -14.46 10.25
C VAL A 207 -13.72 -15.63 11.17
N VAL A 208 -14.77 -15.53 11.98
CA VAL A 208 -15.21 -16.62 12.88
C VAL A 208 -16.66 -16.91 12.56
N SER A 209 -16.96 -18.18 12.25
CA SER A 209 -18.30 -18.64 11.92
C SER A 209 -18.74 -19.75 12.88
N THR A 210 -20.00 -19.72 13.29
CA THR A 210 -20.65 -20.77 14.08
C THR A 210 -21.94 -21.19 13.39
N VAL A 211 -22.18 -22.50 13.33
CA VAL A 211 -23.40 -23.07 12.74
C VAL A 211 -24.01 -24.03 13.73
N ARG A 212 -25.26 -23.77 14.12
CA ARG A 212 -26.03 -24.59 15.05
C ARG A 212 -27.40 -24.90 14.44
N SER A 213 -27.76 -26.17 14.42
CA SER A 213 -29.08 -26.63 13.99
C SER A 213 -29.75 -27.41 15.12
N VAL A 214 -31.02 -27.12 15.38
CA VAL A 214 -31.84 -27.78 16.40
C VAL A 214 -33.02 -28.44 15.73
N TYR A 215 -33.17 -29.74 15.91
CA TYR A 215 -34.22 -30.55 15.31
C TYR A 215 -35.15 -31.09 16.39
N THR A 216 -36.45 -31.06 16.13
CA THR A 216 -37.45 -31.82 16.89
C THR A 216 -37.91 -32.99 16.04
N VAL A 217 -37.63 -34.20 16.53
CA VAL A 217 -37.93 -35.45 15.84
C VAL A 217 -38.95 -36.23 16.66
N LYS A 218 -40.11 -36.48 16.06
CA LYS A 218 -41.17 -37.30 16.64
C LYS A 218 -41.00 -38.76 16.22
N PRO A 219 -40.96 -39.72 17.16
CA PRO A 219 -40.93 -41.14 16.81
C PRO A 219 -42.26 -41.59 16.18
N THR A 220 -42.19 -42.27 15.05
CA THR A 220 -43.34 -42.92 14.40
C THR A 220 -43.05 -44.41 14.15
N VAL A 221 -44.10 -45.17 13.80
CA VAL A 221 -43.97 -46.60 13.45
C VAL A 221 -43.07 -46.85 12.21
N GLU A 222 -42.88 -45.82 11.39
CA GLU A 222 -42.14 -45.87 10.13
C GLU A 222 -40.72 -45.27 10.25
N GLY A 223 -40.39 -44.64 11.38
CA GLY A 223 -39.11 -43.95 11.61
C GLY A 223 -39.27 -42.63 12.39
N GLY A 224 -38.16 -41.91 12.56
CA GLY A 224 -38.20 -40.55 13.14
C GLY A 224 -38.67 -39.52 12.11
N LEU A 225 -39.70 -38.75 12.44
CA LEU A 225 -40.25 -37.67 11.61
C LEU A 225 -39.79 -36.30 12.13
N ILE A 226 -39.13 -35.51 11.28
CA ILE A 226 -38.76 -34.12 11.61
C ILE A 226 -40.03 -33.26 11.60
N THR A 227 -40.44 -32.77 12.76
CA THR A 227 -41.59 -31.86 12.92
C THR A 227 -41.15 -30.40 12.91
N MET A 228 -39.93 -30.12 13.38
CA MET A 228 -39.33 -28.80 13.38
C MET A 228 -37.82 -28.89 13.15
N ALA A 229 -37.27 -27.99 12.35
CA ALA A 229 -35.83 -27.76 12.25
C ALA A 229 -35.56 -26.26 12.30
N HIS A 230 -34.67 -25.85 13.20
CA HIS A 230 -34.25 -24.46 13.35
C HIS A 230 -32.72 -24.37 13.23
N GLY A 231 -32.23 -23.71 12.19
CA GLY A 231 -30.81 -23.43 11.98
C GLY A 231 -30.47 -21.99 12.34
N LEU A 232 -29.32 -21.78 12.97
CA LEU A 232 -28.71 -20.49 13.27
C LEU A 232 -27.25 -20.54 12.85
N GLU A 233 -26.89 -19.72 11.86
CA GLU A 233 -25.52 -19.44 11.47
C GLU A 233 -25.17 -17.99 11.85
N GLN A 234 -24.02 -17.81 12.49
CA GLN A 234 -23.49 -16.49 12.80
C GLN A 234 -22.06 -16.38 12.28
N GLN A 235 -21.74 -15.29 11.59
CA GLN A 235 -20.38 -14.96 11.21
C GLN A 235 -19.99 -13.57 11.71
N ASN A 236 -18.86 -13.50 12.41
CA ASN A 236 -18.23 -12.24 12.78
C ASN A 236 -17.06 -11.99 11.84
N PHE A 237 -17.09 -10.85 11.16
CA PHE A 237 -15.98 -10.33 10.36
C PHE A 237 -15.32 -9.17 11.11
N SER A 238 -14.04 -9.35 11.42
CA SER A 238 -13.17 -8.35 12.08
C SER A 238 -12.16 -7.82 11.05
N PRO A 239 -12.36 -6.62 10.49
CA PRO A 239 -11.39 -6.00 9.59
C PRO A 239 -10.04 -5.70 10.25
N PHE A 240 -10.04 -5.58 11.58
CA PHE A 240 -8.89 -5.30 12.46
C PHE A 240 -8.76 -6.39 13.54
N ASN A 241 -8.19 -6.10 14.71
CA ASN A 241 -8.09 -7.07 15.80
C ASN A 241 -9.48 -7.46 16.36
N VAL A 242 -9.63 -8.73 16.71
CA VAL A 242 -10.83 -9.37 17.28
C VAL A 242 -11.25 -8.85 18.66
N LYS A 243 -10.47 -7.95 19.28
CA LYS A 243 -10.76 -7.37 20.60
C LYS A 243 -12.11 -6.62 20.65
N GLY A 244 -12.64 -6.18 19.50
CA GLY A 244 -13.98 -5.63 19.32
C GLY A 244 -14.14 -4.82 18.03
N GLY A 245 -15.37 -4.35 17.73
CA GLY A 245 -15.68 -3.67 16.47
C GLY A 245 -15.78 -4.65 15.29
N ASN A 246 -16.83 -5.47 15.29
CA ASN A 246 -17.04 -6.52 14.30
C ASN A 246 -18.30 -6.26 13.48
N PHE A 247 -18.28 -6.64 12.20
CA PHE A 247 -19.50 -6.84 11.45
C PHE A 247 -20.05 -8.24 11.75
N LYS A 248 -21.36 -8.33 11.95
CA LYS A 248 -22.08 -9.55 12.25
C LYS A 248 -23.02 -9.89 11.09
N MET A 249 -22.95 -11.14 10.64
CA MET A 249 -23.98 -11.79 9.83
C MET A 249 -24.73 -12.77 10.72
N GLU A 250 -26.05 -12.79 10.62
CA GLU A 250 -26.90 -13.78 11.26
C GLU A 250 -27.88 -14.34 10.22
N ALA A 251 -27.79 -15.65 9.96
CA ALA A 251 -28.68 -16.38 9.08
C ALA A 251 -29.49 -17.40 9.88
N THR A 252 -30.81 -17.33 9.79
CA THR A 252 -31.74 -18.24 10.46
C THR A 252 -32.56 -19.02 9.46
N THR A 253 -32.81 -20.29 9.76
CA THR A 253 -33.77 -21.13 9.03
C THR A 253 -34.77 -21.70 10.02
N GLU A 254 -36.04 -21.66 9.66
CA GLU A 254 -37.12 -22.28 10.42
C GLU A 254 -37.97 -23.11 9.47
N MET A 255 -38.05 -24.41 9.74
CA MET A 255 -38.88 -25.35 9.00
C MET A 255 -39.84 -26.04 9.97
N VAL A 256 -41.14 -25.93 9.72
CA VAL A 256 -42.21 -26.49 10.58
C VAL A 256 -43.15 -27.35 9.76
N LEU A 257 -43.42 -28.57 10.22
CA LEU A 257 -44.36 -29.49 9.58
C LEU A 257 -45.80 -29.00 9.76
N LEU A 258 -46.51 -28.83 8.63
CA LEU A 258 -47.91 -28.40 8.60
C LEU A 258 -48.87 -29.60 8.51
N SER A 259 -48.61 -30.52 7.57
CA SER A 259 -49.51 -31.65 7.33
C SER A 259 -48.78 -32.87 6.75
N VAL A 260 -49.35 -34.07 6.99
CA VAL A 260 -48.91 -35.34 6.41
C VAL A 260 -50.12 -36.05 5.83
N ASN A 261 -50.11 -36.27 4.52
CA ASN A 261 -51.22 -36.87 3.76
C ASN A 261 -50.76 -38.11 2.99
N ASP A 262 -51.68 -38.99 2.60
CA ASP A 262 -51.38 -40.13 1.72
C ASP A 262 -51.19 -39.67 0.26
N THR A 263 -50.17 -40.19 -0.41
CA THR A 263 -49.81 -39.81 -1.78
C THR A 263 -50.61 -40.63 -2.80
N ALA A 264 -51.42 -39.96 -3.65
CA ALA A 264 -52.12 -40.58 -4.77
C ALA A 264 -51.37 -40.36 -6.11
N ARG A 265 -51.04 -41.48 -6.79
CA ARG A 265 -50.48 -41.68 -8.15
C ARG A 265 -49.31 -40.78 -8.62
N ALA A 266 -48.32 -41.41 -9.26
CA ALA A 266 -47.13 -40.75 -9.79
C ALA A 266 -47.46 -39.64 -10.82
N LEU A 267 -46.82 -38.47 -10.66
CA LEU A 267 -46.83 -37.38 -11.65
C LEU A 267 -46.04 -37.79 -12.90
N PRO A 268 -46.39 -37.29 -14.10
CA PRO A 268 -45.47 -37.31 -15.23
C PRO A 268 -44.30 -36.39 -14.92
N LEU A 269 -43.10 -36.95 -14.75
CA LEU A 269 -41.88 -36.16 -14.57
C LEU A 269 -41.34 -35.76 -15.94
N GLY A 270 -40.98 -34.49 -16.09
CA GLY A 270 -40.22 -33.99 -17.25
C GLY A 270 -38.78 -34.49 -17.24
N SER A 271 -38.03 -34.17 -18.30
CA SER A 271 -36.59 -34.45 -18.37
C SER A 271 -35.85 -33.69 -17.26
N THR A 272 -35.12 -34.41 -16.41
CA THR A 272 -34.27 -33.83 -15.35
C THR A 272 -32.82 -34.25 -15.52
N GLU A 273 -31.90 -33.37 -15.16
CA GLU A 273 -30.46 -33.63 -15.13
C GLU A 273 -29.93 -33.56 -13.70
N SER A 274 -28.80 -34.23 -13.44
CA SER A 274 -28.12 -34.15 -12.15
C SER A 274 -27.45 -32.78 -11.99
N LYS A 275 -27.72 -32.14 -10.85
CA LYS A 275 -27.05 -30.91 -10.40
C LYS A 275 -26.00 -31.23 -9.30
N GLY A 276 -25.68 -32.50 -9.07
CA GLY A 276 -24.72 -32.93 -8.04
C GLY A 276 -25.31 -33.03 -6.63
N ASN A 277 -24.44 -32.92 -5.63
CA ASN A 277 -24.77 -33.15 -4.21
C ASN A 277 -25.25 -31.89 -3.45
N LEU A 278 -25.49 -32.04 -2.15
CA LEU A 278 -25.91 -30.98 -1.22
C LEU A 278 -24.86 -29.86 -1.02
N VAL A 279 -23.59 -30.14 -1.30
CA VAL A 279 -22.50 -29.14 -1.15
C VAL A 279 -22.75 -27.97 -2.11
N PHE A 280 -22.71 -26.76 -1.57
CA PHE A 280 -22.91 -25.53 -2.32
C PHE A 280 -22.00 -25.44 -3.55
N LYS A 281 -22.52 -24.91 -4.67
CA LYS A 281 -21.76 -24.70 -5.91
C LYS A 281 -21.65 -23.20 -6.20
N PHE A 282 -20.43 -22.66 -6.23
CA PHE A 282 -20.20 -21.27 -6.58
C PHE A 282 -20.32 -21.08 -8.09
N VAL A 283 -21.21 -20.19 -8.52
CA VAL A 283 -21.51 -19.87 -9.93
C VAL A 283 -21.43 -18.36 -10.12
N ASP A 284 -21.01 -17.92 -11.31
CA ASP A 284 -20.88 -16.50 -11.71
C ASP A 284 -20.10 -15.59 -10.74
N ALA A 285 -19.26 -16.19 -9.89
CA ALA A 285 -18.45 -15.50 -8.89
C ALA A 285 -17.36 -14.57 -9.47
N GLU A 286 -17.24 -14.49 -10.80
CA GLU A 286 -16.35 -13.55 -11.51
C GLU A 286 -17.11 -12.32 -12.03
N VAL A 287 -18.35 -12.52 -12.49
CA VAL A 287 -19.14 -11.47 -13.15
C VAL A 287 -19.80 -10.55 -12.12
N ASN A 288 -20.35 -11.11 -11.04
CA ASN A 288 -21.08 -10.34 -10.05
C ASN A 288 -20.12 -9.56 -9.16
N VAL A 289 -20.18 -8.23 -9.20
CA VAL A 289 -19.37 -7.32 -8.35
C VAL A 289 -20.31 -6.62 -7.37
N PRO A 290 -20.07 -6.68 -6.04
CA PRO A 290 -21.01 -6.20 -5.04
C PRO A 290 -20.97 -4.68 -4.80
N ILE A 291 -20.57 -3.91 -5.82
CA ILE A 291 -20.52 -2.43 -5.80
C ILE A 291 -21.69 -1.85 -6.60
N VAL A 292 -22.02 -2.48 -7.74
CA VAL A 292 -23.08 -2.03 -8.65
C VAL A 292 -23.84 -3.24 -9.17
N MET A 293 -25.17 -3.10 -9.27
CA MET A 293 -26.05 -4.05 -9.92
C MET A 293 -26.66 -3.40 -11.17
N GLN A 294 -26.50 -4.04 -12.32
CA GLN A 294 -27.00 -3.54 -13.60
C GLN A 294 -27.48 -4.68 -14.49
N ASN A 295 -28.34 -4.37 -15.46
CA ASN A 295 -28.74 -5.32 -16.49
C ASN A 295 -27.59 -5.52 -17.50
N LEU A 296 -27.17 -6.78 -17.67
CA LEU A 296 -26.05 -7.21 -18.54
C LEU A 296 -26.47 -7.58 -19.99
N ASP A 297 -27.74 -7.39 -20.36
CA ASP A 297 -28.27 -7.59 -21.71
C ASP A 297 -27.67 -6.57 -22.69
N ASN A 298 -27.51 -6.99 -23.94
CA ASN A 298 -26.88 -6.20 -25.03
C ASN A 298 -25.52 -5.60 -24.64
N PRO A 299 -24.58 -6.40 -24.10
CA PRO A 299 -23.41 -5.86 -23.41
C PRO A 299 -22.43 -5.13 -24.35
N ILE A 300 -22.36 -5.53 -25.63
CA ILE A 300 -21.45 -4.93 -26.63
C ILE A 300 -21.78 -3.44 -26.85
N ALA A 301 -23.06 -3.11 -27.07
CA ALA A 301 -23.47 -1.73 -27.33
C ALA A 301 -23.24 -0.83 -26.11
N LYS A 302 -23.62 -1.31 -24.92
CA LYS A 302 -23.42 -0.60 -23.64
C LYS A 302 -21.95 -0.37 -23.34
N ALA A 303 -21.10 -1.40 -23.49
CA ALA A 303 -19.66 -1.27 -23.29
C ALA A 303 -19.06 -0.25 -24.27
N ALA A 304 -19.51 -0.26 -25.52
CA ALA A 304 -19.03 0.67 -26.53
C ALA A 304 -19.36 2.14 -26.22
N GLU A 305 -20.54 2.39 -25.65
CA GLU A 305 -20.98 3.72 -25.22
C GLU A 305 -20.20 4.18 -23.98
N LEU A 306 -20.06 3.31 -22.97
CA LEU A 306 -19.33 3.62 -21.74
C LEU A 306 -17.85 3.93 -22.00
N ILE A 307 -17.17 3.19 -22.89
CA ILE A 307 -15.77 3.49 -23.25
C ILE A 307 -15.64 4.90 -23.84
N LYS A 308 -16.55 5.30 -24.73
CA LYS A 308 -16.54 6.65 -25.33
C LYS A 308 -16.85 7.72 -24.29
N HIS A 309 -17.81 7.46 -23.40
CA HIS A 309 -18.16 8.37 -22.32
C HIS A 309 -17.00 8.59 -21.35
N LEU A 310 -16.37 7.51 -20.88
CA LEU A 310 -15.21 7.55 -19.98
C LEU A 310 -14.01 8.27 -20.61
N ALA A 311 -13.73 8.01 -21.89
CA ALA A 311 -12.66 8.66 -22.62
C ALA A 311 -12.88 10.17 -22.74
N GLU A 312 -14.10 10.61 -23.06
CA GLU A 312 -14.40 12.05 -23.19
C GLU A 312 -14.46 12.75 -21.84
N ALA A 313 -15.07 12.14 -20.82
CA ALA A 313 -15.19 12.71 -19.48
C ALA A 313 -13.83 12.95 -18.79
N ASN A 314 -12.84 12.10 -19.10
CA ASN A 314 -11.51 12.15 -18.48
C ASN A 314 -10.42 12.79 -19.37
N ARG A 315 -10.80 13.43 -20.48
CA ARG A 315 -9.87 13.90 -21.53
C ARG A 315 -8.95 15.05 -21.12
N TYR A 316 -9.39 15.90 -20.18
CA TYR A 316 -8.63 17.07 -19.75
C TYR A 316 -8.23 16.97 -18.27
N GLN A 317 -9.20 16.62 -17.43
CA GLN A 317 -9.07 16.38 -16.00
C GLN A 317 -9.74 15.06 -15.64
N ILE A 318 -9.42 14.48 -14.49
CA ILE A 318 -10.10 13.27 -14.02
C ILE A 318 -11.46 13.64 -13.42
N ASP A 319 -12.53 13.05 -13.95
CA ASP A 319 -13.87 13.20 -13.41
C ASP A 319 -14.15 12.10 -12.36
N THR A 320 -14.13 12.53 -11.10
CA THR A 320 -14.36 11.68 -9.92
C THR A 320 -15.73 10.99 -9.91
N THR A 321 -16.71 11.50 -10.67
CA THR A 321 -18.07 10.93 -10.71
C THR A 321 -18.16 9.70 -11.60
N THR A 322 -17.25 9.57 -12.58
CA THR A 322 -17.23 8.47 -13.55
C THR A 322 -16.53 7.20 -13.05
N SER A 323 -15.95 7.23 -11.83
CA SER A 323 -15.18 6.10 -11.28
C SER A 323 -15.99 4.83 -11.00
N GLU A 324 -17.32 4.91 -10.89
CA GLU A 324 -18.17 3.72 -10.76
C GLU A 324 -18.57 3.14 -12.12
N ASP A 325 -18.46 3.94 -13.19
CA ASP A 325 -18.78 3.49 -14.55
C ASP A 325 -17.70 2.56 -15.11
N THR A 326 -16.47 2.62 -14.60
CA THR A 326 -15.42 1.63 -14.89
C THR A 326 -15.78 0.26 -14.32
N ILE A 327 -16.29 0.17 -13.09
CA ILE A 327 -16.82 -1.08 -12.51
C ILE A 327 -17.96 -1.63 -13.37
N LYS A 328 -18.87 -0.76 -13.84
CA LYS A 328 -19.93 -1.19 -14.77
C LYS A 328 -19.37 -1.74 -16.08
N LEU A 329 -18.35 -1.09 -16.62
CA LEU A 329 -17.68 -1.52 -17.85
C LEU A 329 -16.97 -2.88 -17.66
N TYR A 330 -16.30 -3.11 -16.53
CA TYR A 330 -15.69 -4.41 -16.23
C TYR A 330 -16.72 -5.55 -16.22
N GLN A 331 -17.87 -5.34 -15.57
CA GLN A 331 -18.97 -6.33 -15.56
C GLN A 331 -19.46 -6.66 -16.98
N LEU A 332 -19.64 -5.64 -17.83
CA LEU A 332 -20.06 -5.83 -19.22
C LEU A 332 -19.00 -6.59 -20.04
N LEU A 333 -17.72 -6.23 -19.90
CA LEU A 333 -16.63 -6.91 -20.59
C LEU A 333 -16.52 -8.39 -20.17
N ARG A 334 -16.71 -8.70 -18.88
CA ARG A 334 -16.69 -10.07 -18.34
C ARG A 334 -17.77 -10.97 -18.95
N VAL A 335 -18.89 -10.44 -19.43
CA VAL A 335 -19.95 -11.25 -20.10
C VAL A 335 -19.89 -11.25 -21.62
N ILE A 336 -19.09 -10.37 -22.26
CA ILE A 336 -19.01 -10.30 -23.72
C ILE A 336 -18.29 -11.54 -24.29
N PRO A 337 -18.88 -12.27 -25.26
CA PRO A 337 -18.21 -13.36 -25.94
C PRO A 337 -17.03 -12.85 -26.79
N TYR A 338 -16.09 -13.72 -27.13
CA TYR A 338 -14.87 -13.34 -27.87
C TYR A 338 -15.16 -12.56 -29.16
N GLU A 339 -16.19 -12.95 -29.91
CA GLU A 339 -16.60 -12.29 -31.16
C GLU A 339 -16.98 -10.82 -30.91
N GLY A 340 -17.59 -10.53 -29.77
CA GLY A 340 -17.92 -9.16 -29.37
C GLY A 340 -16.69 -8.32 -29.03
N LEU A 341 -15.65 -8.91 -28.46
CA LEU A 341 -14.38 -8.22 -28.20
C LEU A 341 -13.67 -7.81 -29.50
N ASP A 342 -13.72 -8.66 -30.54
CA ASP A 342 -13.18 -8.34 -31.87
C ASP A 342 -13.99 -7.23 -32.57
N VAL A 343 -15.31 -7.21 -32.39
CA VAL A 343 -16.17 -6.11 -32.89
C VAL A 343 -15.80 -4.78 -32.24
N LEU A 344 -15.63 -4.75 -30.91
CA LEU A 344 -15.21 -3.54 -30.18
C LEU A 344 -13.83 -3.05 -30.64
N TRP A 345 -12.87 -3.97 -30.82
CA TRP A 345 -11.55 -3.64 -31.33
C TRP A 345 -11.60 -2.91 -32.68
N LYS A 346 -12.35 -3.47 -33.64
CA LYS A 346 -12.52 -2.89 -34.98
C LYS A 346 -13.17 -1.51 -34.90
N GLN A 347 -14.13 -1.33 -34.01
CA GLN A 347 -14.81 -0.05 -33.80
C GLN A 347 -13.85 1.03 -33.26
N PHE A 348 -12.92 0.68 -32.38
CA PHE A 348 -12.04 1.64 -31.72
C PHE A 348 -10.67 1.83 -32.38
N ALA A 349 -10.28 0.97 -33.32
CA ALA A 349 -8.97 1.02 -33.96
C ALA A 349 -8.58 2.38 -34.56
N GLY A 350 -9.56 3.19 -35.00
CA GLY A 350 -9.33 4.52 -35.59
C GLY A 350 -9.24 5.70 -34.61
N ASN A 351 -9.46 5.50 -33.31
CA ASN A 351 -9.40 6.56 -32.29
C ASN A 351 -8.47 6.13 -31.15
N GLU A 352 -7.32 6.80 -31.03
CA GLU A 352 -6.25 6.43 -30.08
C GLU A 352 -6.72 6.43 -28.61
N GLU A 353 -7.56 7.38 -28.22
CA GLU A 353 -8.09 7.49 -26.86
C GLU A 353 -9.03 6.33 -26.53
N ASN A 354 -10.05 6.10 -27.37
CA ASN A 354 -10.99 5.00 -27.17
C ASN A 354 -10.29 3.64 -27.23
N ARG A 355 -9.30 3.50 -28.12
CA ARG A 355 -8.47 2.30 -28.25
C ARG A 355 -7.67 2.05 -26.97
N ARG A 356 -7.06 3.08 -26.38
CA ARG A 356 -6.32 2.98 -25.11
C ARG A 356 -7.23 2.56 -23.97
N TRP A 357 -8.38 3.23 -23.81
CA TRP A 357 -9.39 2.86 -22.80
C TRP A 357 -9.86 1.42 -22.95
N PHE A 358 -10.12 0.95 -24.18
CA PHE A 358 -10.49 -0.45 -24.40
C PHE A 358 -9.36 -1.42 -24.00
N LEU A 359 -8.11 -1.14 -24.38
CA LEU A 359 -6.96 -2.00 -24.04
C LEU A 359 -6.63 -2.02 -22.55
N ASP A 360 -6.83 -0.91 -21.84
CA ASP A 360 -6.62 -0.84 -20.38
C ASP A 360 -7.77 -1.52 -19.60
N MET A 361 -8.97 -1.62 -20.19
CA MET A 361 -10.16 -2.21 -19.54
C MET A 361 -10.36 -3.70 -19.85
N ILE A 362 -9.98 -4.16 -21.04
CA ILE A 362 -10.21 -5.54 -21.49
C ILE A 362 -9.46 -6.58 -20.64
N VAL A 363 -8.41 -6.17 -19.93
CA VAL A 363 -7.60 -7.03 -19.06
C VAL A 363 -8.38 -7.61 -17.89
N GLU A 364 -9.56 -7.04 -17.58
CA GLU A 364 -10.50 -7.58 -16.57
C GLU A 364 -11.30 -8.79 -17.06
N VAL A 365 -11.17 -9.15 -18.34
CA VAL A 365 -11.62 -10.46 -18.86
C VAL A 365 -10.55 -11.49 -18.51
N ASN A 366 -10.71 -12.18 -17.38
CA ASN A 366 -9.66 -12.98 -16.75
C ASN A 366 -9.60 -14.46 -17.17
N ASP A 367 -10.14 -14.83 -18.34
CA ASP A 367 -10.23 -16.21 -18.83
C ASP A 367 -9.60 -16.43 -20.23
N ALA A 368 -9.92 -17.54 -20.91
CA ALA A 368 -9.35 -17.88 -22.22
C ALA A 368 -9.57 -16.79 -23.31
N ARG A 369 -10.60 -15.95 -23.17
CA ARG A 369 -10.94 -14.92 -24.16
C ARG A 369 -9.87 -13.86 -24.29
N ILE A 370 -9.23 -13.42 -23.19
CA ILE A 370 -8.17 -12.39 -23.26
C ILE A 370 -6.90 -12.94 -23.92
N LEU A 371 -6.57 -14.21 -23.65
CA LEU A 371 -5.42 -14.86 -24.28
C LEU A 371 -5.63 -15.01 -25.78
N LYS A 372 -6.82 -15.45 -26.20
CA LYS A 372 -7.20 -15.54 -27.63
C LYS A 372 -7.22 -14.17 -28.31
N PHE A 373 -7.69 -13.13 -27.61
CA PHE A 373 -7.65 -11.75 -28.10
C PHE A 373 -6.20 -11.31 -28.36
N LEU A 374 -5.31 -11.43 -27.37
CA LEU A 374 -3.91 -11.06 -27.51
C LEU A 374 -3.17 -11.90 -28.55
N GLU A 375 -3.44 -13.21 -28.60
CA GLU A 375 -2.87 -14.10 -29.61
C GLU A 375 -3.17 -13.60 -31.02
N THR A 376 -4.44 -13.28 -31.28
CA THR A 376 -4.90 -12.78 -32.59
C THR A 376 -4.15 -11.50 -32.95
N ARG A 377 -4.04 -10.55 -32.01
CA ARG A 377 -3.35 -9.26 -32.24
C ARG A 377 -1.85 -9.41 -32.47
N PHE A 378 -1.21 -10.35 -31.76
CA PHE A 378 0.21 -10.62 -31.91
C PHE A 378 0.50 -11.30 -33.25
N GLN A 379 -0.41 -12.14 -33.76
CA GLN A 379 -0.31 -12.74 -35.09
C GLN A 379 -0.51 -11.71 -36.20
N THR A 380 -1.46 -10.78 -36.04
CA THR A 380 -1.73 -9.72 -37.03
C THR A 380 -0.72 -8.57 -36.98
N GLY A 381 -0.05 -8.36 -35.85
CA GLY A 381 0.89 -7.25 -35.66
C GLY A 381 0.19 -5.87 -35.66
N ASP A 382 -1.07 -5.81 -35.23
CA ASP A 382 -1.89 -4.58 -35.19
C ASP A 382 -1.84 -3.86 -33.82
N LEU A 383 -0.98 -4.33 -32.90
CA LEU A 383 -0.57 -3.64 -31.67
C LEU A 383 0.85 -3.10 -31.81
N SER A 384 1.12 -1.95 -31.20
CA SER A 384 2.50 -1.52 -30.95
C SER A 384 3.12 -2.35 -29.83
N ALA A 385 4.46 -2.44 -29.79
CA ALA A 385 5.16 -3.17 -28.73
C ALA A 385 4.85 -2.62 -27.32
N ASN A 386 4.60 -1.31 -27.17
CA ASN A 386 4.26 -0.69 -25.90
C ASN A 386 2.82 -1.01 -25.46
N GLU A 387 1.84 -0.96 -26.38
CA GLU A 387 0.46 -1.40 -26.09
C GLU A 387 0.45 -2.87 -25.68
N ALA A 388 1.14 -3.72 -26.45
CA ALA A 388 1.25 -5.14 -26.17
C ALA A 388 1.88 -5.42 -24.80
N LEU A 389 2.95 -4.70 -24.44
CA LEU A 389 3.61 -4.83 -23.15
C LEU A 389 2.67 -4.51 -21.99
N GLN A 390 1.99 -3.36 -22.05
CA GLN A 390 1.10 -2.91 -20.97
C GLN A 390 -0.11 -3.82 -20.81
N THR A 391 -0.79 -4.17 -21.92
CA THR A 391 -1.97 -5.03 -21.88
C THR A 391 -1.62 -6.45 -21.46
N LEU A 392 -0.52 -7.04 -21.94
CA LEU A 392 -0.12 -8.41 -21.58
C LEU A 392 0.30 -8.52 -20.11
N LEU A 393 1.03 -7.53 -19.59
CA LEU A 393 1.42 -7.49 -18.18
C LEU A 393 0.21 -7.61 -17.26
N LEU A 394 -0.79 -6.73 -17.47
CA LEU A 394 -2.00 -6.72 -16.65
C LEU A 394 -2.89 -7.93 -16.92
N ALA A 395 -3.04 -8.36 -18.19
CA ALA A 395 -3.81 -9.54 -18.52
C ALA A 395 -3.29 -10.78 -17.80
N PHE A 396 -1.96 -11.00 -17.75
CA PHE A 396 -1.37 -12.15 -17.05
C PHE A 396 -1.49 -12.01 -15.51
N ASP A 397 -1.35 -10.80 -14.98
CA ASP A 397 -1.51 -10.56 -13.54
C ASP A 397 -2.95 -10.77 -13.08
N HIS A 398 -3.95 -10.43 -13.90
CA HIS A 398 -5.38 -10.61 -13.56
C HIS A 398 -5.94 -11.97 -13.97
N LEU A 399 -5.27 -12.70 -14.88
CA LEU A 399 -5.68 -14.03 -15.36
C LEU A 399 -5.93 -15.02 -14.21
N GLN A 400 -6.99 -15.81 -14.35
CA GLN A 400 -7.20 -16.97 -13.50
C GLN A 400 -6.05 -17.98 -13.66
N ALA A 401 -5.46 -18.38 -12.54
CA ALA A 401 -4.30 -19.28 -12.53
C ALA A 401 -4.71 -20.77 -12.53
N VAL A 402 -5.65 -21.15 -13.40
CA VAL A 402 -6.10 -22.54 -13.58
C VAL A 402 -5.24 -23.28 -14.62
N PRO A 403 -5.09 -24.61 -14.54
CA PRO A 403 -4.17 -25.37 -15.40
C PRO A 403 -4.29 -25.05 -16.91
N ASP A 404 -5.51 -25.02 -17.44
CA ASP A 404 -5.76 -24.84 -18.87
C ASP A 404 -5.31 -23.46 -19.40
N LEU A 405 -5.51 -22.41 -18.60
CA LEU A 405 -5.10 -21.06 -18.97
C LEU A 405 -3.58 -20.86 -18.88
N VAL A 406 -2.94 -21.50 -17.89
CA VAL A 406 -1.47 -21.52 -17.78
C VAL A 406 -0.84 -22.25 -18.97
N GLU A 407 -1.48 -23.32 -19.47
CA GLU A 407 -1.04 -24.03 -20.67
C GLU A 407 -1.19 -23.13 -21.91
N MET A 408 -2.34 -22.48 -22.09
CA MET A 408 -2.60 -21.57 -23.20
C MET A 408 -1.59 -20.41 -23.24
N ALA A 409 -1.25 -19.83 -22.08
CA ALA A 409 -0.30 -18.73 -21.97
C ALA A 409 1.13 -19.07 -22.46
N LYS A 410 1.49 -20.36 -22.57
CA LYS A 410 2.83 -20.79 -23.07
C LYS A 410 3.12 -20.30 -24.48
N MET A 411 2.09 -20.15 -25.32
CA MET A 411 2.26 -19.80 -26.72
C MET A 411 3.03 -18.48 -26.91
N PHE A 412 2.81 -17.51 -26.02
CA PHE A 412 3.46 -16.19 -26.07
C PHE A 412 4.98 -16.26 -25.91
N LEU A 413 5.52 -17.31 -25.26
CA LEU A 413 6.97 -17.54 -25.14
C LEU A 413 7.64 -17.90 -26.48
N THR A 414 6.86 -18.33 -27.47
CA THR A 414 7.37 -18.79 -28.78
C THR A 414 7.03 -17.86 -29.94
N MET A 415 6.11 -16.91 -29.73
CA MET A 415 5.65 -16.02 -30.79
C MET A 415 6.76 -15.06 -31.28
N PRO A 416 6.91 -14.87 -32.61
CA PRO A 416 7.87 -13.91 -33.17
C PRO A 416 7.62 -12.47 -32.71
N PHE A 417 6.35 -12.05 -32.63
CA PHE A 417 5.99 -10.69 -32.20
C PHE A 417 6.43 -10.40 -30.76
N SER A 418 6.36 -11.38 -29.86
CA SER A 418 6.88 -11.25 -28.49
C SER A 418 8.38 -10.90 -28.46
N LYS A 419 9.13 -11.34 -29.46
CA LYS A 419 10.58 -11.09 -29.60
C LYS A 419 10.91 -9.86 -30.46
N SER A 420 9.90 -9.13 -30.95
CA SER A 420 10.08 -7.93 -31.79
C SER A 420 10.69 -6.75 -31.03
N ASN A 421 10.52 -6.72 -29.70
CA ASN A 421 11.06 -5.71 -28.82
C ASN A 421 11.60 -6.35 -27.54
N VAL A 422 12.76 -5.89 -27.07
CA VAL A 422 13.44 -6.46 -25.90
C VAL A 422 12.58 -6.34 -24.63
N TYR A 423 11.92 -5.21 -24.40
CA TYR A 423 11.07 -5.01 -23.22
C TYR A 423 9.80 -5.87 -23.29
N LEU A 424 9.19 -6.00 -24.47
CA LEU A 424 8.04 -6.90 -24.66
C LEU A 424 8.43 -8.35 -24.34
N TRP A 425 9.57 -8.82 -24.85
CA TRP A 425 10.07 -10.17 -24.57
C TRP A 425 10.30 -10.39 -23.07
N GLN A 426 10.97 -9.43 -22.41
CA GLN A 426 11.20 -9.48 -20.97
C GLN A 426 9.88 -9.58 -20.19
N THR A 427 8.91 -8.72 -20.50
CA THR A 427 7.59 -8.75 -19.85
C THR A 427 6.87 -10.07 -20.07
N VAL A 428 6.86 -10.63 -21.29
CA VAL A 428 6.22 -11.92 -21.58
C VAL A 428 6.80 -13.04 -20.71
N VAL A 429 8.13 -13.14 -20.63
CA VAL A 429 8.79 -14.22 -19.89
C VAL A 429 8.64 -14.04 -18.38
N LEU A 430 8.75 -12.81 -17.87
CA LEU A 430 8.57 -12.50 -16.45
C LEU A 430 7.12 -12.71 -15.98
N SER A 431 6.14 -12.23 -16.75
CA SER A 431 4.72 -12.39 -16.44
C SER A 431 4.29 -13.85 -16.49
N TYR A 432 4.84 -14.66 -17.41
CA TYR A 432 4.61 -16.11 -17.39
C TYR A 432 5.13 -16.76 -16.10
N GLY A 433 6.32 -16.36 -15.63
CA GLY A 433 6.84 -16.76 -14.32
C GLY A 433 5.88 -16.40 -13.18
N SER A 434 5.36 -15.18 -13.15
CA SER A 434 4.40 -14.72 -12.14
C SER A 434 3.09 -15.52 -12.17
N LEU A 435 2.60 -15.86 -13.37
CA LEU A 435 1.41 -16.69 -13.56
C LEU A 435 1.62 -18.11 -13.01
N VAL A 436 2.79 -18.71 -13.25
CA VAL A 436 3.17 -20.01 -12.65
C VAL A 436 3.21 -19.92 -11.13
N TYR A 437 3.71 -18.82 -10.57
CA TYR A 437 3.70 -18.62 -9.12
C TYR A 437 2.28 -18.58 -8.56
N LYS A 438 1.37 -17.82 -9.19
CA LYS A 438 -0.05 -17.77 -8.80
C LYS A 438 -0.69 -19.15 -8.87
N HIS A 439 -0.43 -19.90 -9.94
CA HIS A 439 -0.94 -21.25 -10.12
C HIS A 439 -0.52 -22.16 -8.95
N CYS A 440 0.78 -22.16 -8.61
CA CYS A 440 1.30 -22.93 -7.50
C CYS A 440 0.81 -22.47 -6.11
N ALA A 441 0.23 -21.28 -5.97
CA ALA A 441 -0.35 -20.83 -4.71
C ALA A 441 -1.70 -21.51 -4.42
N TYR A 442 -2.43 -21.92 -5.46
CA TYR A 442 -3.74 -22.57 -5.36
C TYR A 442 -3.69 -24.09 -5.48
N TYR A 443 -2.65 -24.65 -6.13
CA TYR A 443 -2.50 -26.09 -6.35
C TYR A 443 -1.25 -26.63 -5.63
N THR A 444 -1.45 -27.47 -4.61
CA THR A 444 -0.38 -28.12 -3.85
C THR A 444 -0.58 -29.65 -3.84
N PRO A 445 0.41 -30.46 -4.31
CA PRO A 445 1.69 -30.05 -4.89
C PRO A 445 1.53 -29.38 -6.26
N CYS A 446 2.40 -28.41 -6.58
CA CYS A 446 2.34 -27.70 -7.85
C CYS A 446 2.84 -28.58 -9.02
N PRO A 447 2.15 -28.61 -10.18
CA PRO A 447 2.58 -29.38 -11.35
C PRO A 447 3.86 -28.84 -12.01
N VAL A 448 4.85 -29.72 -12.24
CA VAL A 448 6.12 -29.36 -12.92
C VAL A 448 5.90 -28.90 -14.36
N ALA A 449 4.83 -29.39 -15.03
CA ALA A 449 4.48 -29.02 -16.40
C ALA A 449 4.27 -27.51 -16.60
N ALA A 450 3.87 -26.79 -15.54
CA ALA A 450 3.69 -25.33 -15.58
C ALA A 450 5.04 -24.59 -15.67
N VAL A 451 6.08 -25.03 -14.96
CA VAL A 451 7.39 -24.35 -14.97
C VAL A 451 8.32 -24.87 -16.08
N GLN A 452 8.01 -26.01 -16.67
CA GLN A 452 8.86 -26.70 -17.66
C GLN A 452 9.40 -25.79 -18.78
N PRO A 453 8.61 -24.90 -19.42
CA PRO A 453 9.13 -24.02 -20.47
C PRO A 453 10.27 -23.11 -20.01
N LEU A 454 10.22 -22.62 -18.77
CA LEU A 454 11.26 -21.78 -18.18
C LEU A 454 12.51 -22.61 -17.82
N LEU A 455 12.32 -23.87 -17.41
CA LEU A 455 13.44 -24.80 -17.16
C LEU A 455 14.20 -25.10 -18.45
N ASP A 456 13.49 -25.27 -19.56
CA ASP A 456 14.09 -25.56 -20.86
C ASP A 456 14.82 -24.35 -21.42
N MET A 457 14.22 -23.16 -21.31
CA MET A 457 14.87 -21.89 -21.65
C MET A 457 16.18 -21.67 -20.87
N ALA A 458 16.21 -21.98 -19.56
CA ALA A 458 17.42 -21.89 -18.76
C ALA A 458 18.50 -22.89 -19.20
N ARG A 459 18.12 -24.13 -19.56
CA ARG A 459 19.08 -25.15 -20.04
C ARG A 459 19.65 -24.78 -21.41
N GLU A 460 18.81 -24.31 -22.32
CA GLU A 460 19.20 -23.92 -23.67
C GLU A 460 20.13 -22.71 -23.64
N SER A 461 19.78 -21.66 -22.90
CA SER A 461 20.63 -20.47 -22.75
C SER A 461 22.01 -20.80 -22.16
N LEU A 462 22.07 -21.72 -21.18
CA LEU A 462 23.33 -22.22 -20.64
C LEU A 462 24.15 -22.96 -21.69
N SER A 463 23.52 -23.81 -22.50
CA SER A 463 24.20 -24.56 -23.58
C SER A 463 24.72 -23.66 -24.69
N ASN A 464 23.99 -22.59 -25.01
CA ASN A 464 24.32 -21.65 -26.09
C ASN A 464 25.31 -20.56 -25.66
N GLY A 465 25.60 -20.44 -24.36
CA GLY A 465 26.51 -19.41 -23.84
C GLY A 465 25.94 -17.99 -23.90
N ASN A 466 24.62 -17.80 -24.06
CA ASN A 466 24.01 -16.48 -24.13
C ASN A 466 23.68 -15.93 -22.73
N HIS A 467 24.54 -15.05 -22.20
CA HIS A 467 24.37 -14.47 -20.86
C HIS A 467 23.06 -13.69 -20.68
N THR A 468 22.58 -12.99 -21.70
CA THR A 468 21.33 -12.21 -21.60
C THR A 468 20.13 -13.13 -21.45
N ASP A 469 20.09 -14.24 -22.20
CA ASP A 469 19.03 -15.24 -22.11
C ASP A 469 19.09 -16.01 -20.79
N MET A 470 20.28 -16.29 -20.26
CA MET A 470 20.44 -16.89 -18.93
C MET A 470 19.82 -16.00 -17.85
N VAL A 471 20.08 -14.68 -17.88
CA VAL A 471 19.57 -13.73 -16.88
C VAL A 471 18.05 -13.66 -16.90
N ILE A 472 17.41 -13.52 -18.08
CA ILE A 472 15.94 -13.46 -18.16
C ILE A 472 15.30 -14.79 -17.72
N ALA A 473 15.87 -15.94 -18.11
CA ALA A 473 15.36 -17.25 -17.71
C ALA A 473 15.44 -17.43 -16.19
N LEU A 474 16.57 -17.06 -15.56
CA LEU A 474 16.75 -17.13 -14.10
C LEU A 474 15.81 -16.18 -13.36
N LYS A 475 15.60 -14.96 -13.87
CA LYS A 475 14.64 -14.01 -13.28
C LYS A 475 13.21 -14.55 -13.35
N ALA A 476 12.81 -15.14 -14.46
CA ALA A 476 11.48 -15.74 -14.61
C ALA A 476 11.29 -17.02 -13.76
N LEU A 477 12.33 -17.84 -13.61
CA LEU A 477 12.33 -18.92 -12.61
C LEU A 477 12.21 -18.37 -11.18
N GLY A 478 12.84 -17.22 -10.93
CA GLY A 478 12.71 -16.46 -9.68
C GLY A 478 11.28 -16.01 -9.40
N ASN A 479 10.57 -15.50 -10.41
CA ASN A 479 9.14 -15.19 -10.33
C ASN A 479 8.31 -16.44 -10.06
N ALA A 480 8.52 -17.52 -10.84
CA ALA A 480 7.79 -18.77 -10.72
C ALA A 480 7.90 -19.40 -9.32
N GLY A 481 9.06 -19.26 -8.66
CA GLY A 481 9.28 -19.73 -7.30
C GLY A 481 8.96 -21.23 -7.13
N HIS A 482 9.14 -22.04 -8.19
CA HIS A 482 8.75 -23.45 -8.19
C HIS A 482 9.91 -24.31 -7.64
N PRO A 483 9.71 -25.18 -6.63
CA PRO A 483 10.79 -26.00 -6.07
C PRO A 483 11.51 -26.91 -7.09
N GLY A 484 10.78 -27.41 -8.09
CA GLY A 484 11.35 -28.13 -9.25
C GLY A 484 12.45 -27.38 -10.03
N SER A 485 12.57 -26.07 -9.86
CA SER A 485 13.61 -25.24 -10.50
C SER A 485 14.99 -25.37 -9.86
N ILE A 486 15.07 -25.82 -8.60
CA ILE A 486 16.31 -25.84 -7.81
C ILE A 486 17.44 -26.58 -8.54
N LYS A 487 17.17 -27.77 -9.08
CA LYS A 487 18.18 -28.57 -9.79
C LYS A 487 18.74 -27.85 -11.04
N THR A 488 17.91 -27.06 -11.72
CA THR A 488 18.34 -26.27 -12.88
C THR A 488 19.14 -25.06 -12.42
N ILE A 489 18.67 -24.33 -11.39
CA ILE A 489 19.37 -23.17 -10.81
C ILE A 489 20.77 -23.55 -10.29
N MET A 490 20.90 -24.69 -9.62
CA MET A 490 22.18 -25.18 -9.09
C MET A 490 23.26 -25.34 -10.17
N ARG A 491 22.90 -25.55 -11.44
CA ARG A 491 23.88 -25.66 -12.55
C ARG A 491 24.62 -24.34 -12.82
N PHE A 492 24.03 -23.21 -12.42
CA PHE A 492 24.62 -21.89 -12.57
C PHE A 492 25.46 -21.48 -11.35
N LEU A 493 25.38 -22.20 -10.22
CA LEU A 493 25.98 -21.77 -8.96
C LEU A 493 27.35 -22.42 -8.70
N PRO A 494 28.40 -21.64 -8.42
CA PRO A 494 29.73 -22.17 -8.12
C PRO A 494 29.75 -22.96 -6.81
N GLY A 495 30.54 -24.03 -6.76
CA GLY A 495 30.71 -24.88 -5.58
C GLY A 495 29.53 -25.79 -5.23
N VAL A 496 28.40 -25.66 -5.95
CA VAL A 496 27.20 -26.49 -5.78
C VAL A 496 26.82 -27.20 -7.09
N ALA A 497 27.19 -26.64 -8.25
CA ALA A 497 27.06 -27.30 -9.55
C ALA A 497 27.89 -28.59 -9.63
N ALA A 498 27.29 -29.66 -10.15
CA ALA A 498 28.01 -30.91 -10.43
C ALA A 498 29.12 -30.73 -11.48
N THR A 499 28.90 -29.83 -12.45
CA THR A 499 29.86 -29.44 -13.50
C THR A 499 29.97 -27.92 -13.52
N PRO A 500 30.96 -27.33 -12.82
CA PRO A 500 31.10 -25.88 -12.73
C PRO A 500 31.41 -25.26 -14.10
N VAL A 501 30.62 -24.25 -14.48
CA VAL A 501 30.88 -23.37 -15.63
C VAL A 501 31.31 -22.02 -15.07
N ASP A 502 32.36 -21.43 -15.64
CA ASP A 502 32.76 -20.07 -15.29
C ASP A 502 31.76 -19.08 -15.90
N LEU A 503 31.04 -18.36 -15.05
CA LEU A 503 29.92 -17.50 -15.43
C LEU A 503 30.13 -16.09 -14.87
N PRO A 504 29.70 -15.03 -15.60
CA PRO A 504 29.88 -13.66 -15.15
C PRO A 504 29.06 -13.36 -13.87
N PRO A 505 29.51 -12.42 -13.02
CA PRO A 505 28.84 -12.06 -11.77
C PRO A 505 27.35 -11.80 -11.92
N ARG A 506 26.94 -11.10 -12.99
CA ARG A 506 25.53 -10.83 -13.32
C ARG A 506 24.65 -12.09 -13.41
N VAL A 507 25.14 -13.16 -14.04
CA VAL A 507 24.41 -14.44 -14.17
C VAL A 507 24.35 -15.14 -12.81
N LEU A 508 25.45 -15.12 -12.06
CA LEU A 508 25.52 -15.70 -10.72
C LEU A 508 24.57 -14.99 -9.73
N SER A 509 24.53 -13.65 -9.75
CA SER A 509 23.62 -12.86 -8.92
C SER A 509 22.16 -13.17 -9.27
N ALA A 510 21.82 -13.27 -10.57
CA ALA A 510 20.48 -13.70 -11.00
C ALA A 510 20.14 -15.12 -10.52
N ALA A 511 21.09 -16.06 -10.57
CA ALA A 511 20.90 -17.42 -10.10
C ALA A 511 20.65 -17.48 -8.58
N VAL A 512 21.42 -16.74 -7.79
CA VAL A 512 21.18 -16.63 -6.34
C VAL A 512 19.81 -16.04 -6.05
N GLN A 513 19.49 -14.89 -6.65
CA GLN A 513 18.21 -14.18 -6.47
C GLN A 513 16.99 -15.02 -6.91
N SER A 514 17.14 -15.95 -7.85
CA SER A 514 16.04 -16.83 -8.28
C SER A 514 15.47 -17.74 -7.16
N MET A 515 16.19 -17.90 -6.05
CA MET A 515 15.73 -18.69 -4.90
C MET A 515 14.82 -17.92 -3.93
N ARG A 516 14.66 -16.60 -4.09
CA ARG A 516 13.88 -15.73 -3.18
C ARG A 516 12.48 -16.24 -2.86
N LEU A 517 11.70 -16.58 -3.89
CA LEU A 517 10.32 -17.05 -3.72
C LEU A 517 10.25 -18.55 -3.42
N ILE A 518 11.28 -19.31 -3.80
CA ILE A 518 11.43 -20.72 -3.42
C ILE A 518 11.64 -20.85 -1.91
N ALA A 519 12.33 -19.89 -1.28
CA ALA A 519 12.59 -19.84 0.16
C ALA A 519 11.32 -19.95 1.03
N ALA A 520 10.18 -19.47 0.52
CA ALA A 520 8.89 -19.57 1.21
C ALA A 520 8.20 -20.94 1.05
N ARG A 521 8.52 -21.70 0.00
CA ARG A 521 7.90 -23.00 -0.32
C ARG A 521 8.73 -24.20 0.13
N ASP A 522 10.05 -24.12 -0.04
CA ASP A 522 11.00 -25.15 0.37
C ASP A 522 12.20 -24.51 1.11
N PRO A 523 11.99 -24.05 2.36
CA PRO A 523 13.02 -23.35 3.11
C PRO A 523 14.24 -24.21 3.41
N GLN A 524 14.08 -25.54 3.55
CA GLN A 524 15.16 -26.43 3.95
C GLN A 524 16.24 -26.53 2.87
N ILE A 525 15.85 -26.83 1.62
CA ILE A 525 16.82 -26.94 0.52
C ILE A 525 17.49 -25.59 0.25
N VAL A 526 16.74 -24.48 0.35
CA VAL A 526 17.30 -23.14 0.16
C VAL A 526 18.31 -22.80 1.26
N GLN A 527 18.06 -23.19 2.52
CA GLN A 527 19.02 -23.02 3.62
C GLN A 527 20.34 -23.75 3.33
N GLU A 528 20.28 -25.00 2.84
CA GLU A 528 21.48 -25.78 2.51
C GLU A 528 22.33 -25.11 1.43
N ILE A 529 21.70 -24.67 0.34
CA ILE A 529 22.39 -24.03 -0.79
C ILE A 529 22.98 -22.69 -0.38
N THR A 530 22.18 -21.82 0.25
CA THR A 530 22.62 -20.48 0.65
C THR A 530 23.71 -20.52 1.71
N MET A 531 23.64 -21.46 2.65
CA MET A 531 24.70 -21.66 3.64
C MET A 531 26.00 -22.11 2.99
N SER A 532 25.94 -23.04 2.02
CA SER A 532 27.13 -23.45 1.25
C SER A 532 27.79 -22.27 0.54
N LEU A 533 27.01 -21.43 -0.16
CA LEU A 533 27.53 -20.24 -0.85
C LEU A 533 28.12 -19.21 0.14
N PHE A 534 27.45 -18.96 1.26
CA PHE A 534 27.92 -18.01 2.27
C PHE A 534 29.28 -18.41 2.87
N LEU A 535 29.50 -19.70 3.11
CA LEU A 535 30.73 -20.21 3.75
C LEU A 535 31.94 -20.28 2.80
N GLN A 536 31.73 -20.20 1.48
CA GLN A 536 32.81 -20.21 0.50
C GLN A 536 33.61 -18.89 0.52
N LYS A 537 34.71 -18.84 1.28
CA LYS A 537 35.56 -17.63 1.45
C LYS A 537 36.15 -17.07 0.15
N LYS A 538 36.26 -17.88 -0.92
CA LYS A 538 36.76 -17.46 -2.23
C LYS A 538 35.66 -16.93 -3.16
N LEU A 539 34.39 -17.09 -2.80
CA LEU A 539 33.27 -16.58 -3.58
C LEU A 539 33.22 -15.05 -3.48
N ALA A 540 32.78 -14.38 -4.54
CA ALA A 540 32.64 -12.93 -4.56
C ALA A 540 31.79 -12.42 -3.38
N THR A 541 32.23 -11.33 -2.74
CA THR A 541 31.60 -10.74 -1.55
C THR A 541 30.09 -10.49 -1.76
N GLU A 542 29.70 -9.98 -2.93
CA GLU A 542 28.29 -9.73 -3.28
C GLU A 542 27.43 -11.00 -3.21
N LEU A 543 27.87 -12.08 -3.85
CA LEU A 543 27.14 -13.35 -3.88
C LEU A 543 26.98 -13.96 -2.49
N ARG A 544 27.99 -13.82 -1.63
CA ARG A 544 27.93 -14.28 -0.23
C ARG A 544 26.92 -13.48 0.58
N MET A 545 26.85 -12.16 0.38
CA MET A 545 25.87 -11.29 1.03
C MET A 545 24.44 -11.56 0.51
N LEU A 546 24.26 -11.78 -0.80
CA LEU A 546 22.98 -12.17 -1.39
C LEU A 546 22.50 -13.53 -0.85
N ALA A 547 23.39 -14.52 -0.77
CA ALA A 547 23.08 -15.81 -0.19
C ALA A 547 22.68 -15.68 1.29
N PHE A 548 23.39 -14.85 2.06
CA PHE A 548 23.03 -14.56 3.45
C PHE A 548 21.66 -13.87 3.57
N MET A 549 21.31 -12.96 2.66
CA MET A 549 19.99 -12.33 2.63
C MET A 549 18.88 -13.37 2.39
N ILE A 550 19.02 -14.22 1.37
CA ILE A 550 18.03 -15.25 1.03
C ILE A 550 17.93 -16.31 2.13
N LEU A 551 19.04 -16.65 2.79
CA LEU A 551 19.03 -17.52 3.98
C LEU A 551 18.06 -16.97 5.04
N PHE A 552 18.02 -15.66 5.26
CA PHE A 552 17.13 -15.04 6.24
C PHE A 552 15.67 -14.94 5.78
N ASP A 553 15.41 -14.87 4.46
CA ASP A 553 14.05 -15.00 3.93
C ASP A 553 13.42 -16.38 4.26
N THR A 554 14.24 -17.42 4.50
CA THR A 554 13.75 -18.75 4.96
C THR A 554 13.37 -18.80 6.45
N LYS A 555 13.55 -17.71 7.21
CA LYS A 555 13.39 -17.63 8.67
C LYS A 555 14.20 -18.71 9.43
N PRO A 556 15.55 -18.59 9.43
CA PRO A 556 16.43 -19.60 10.00
C PRO A 556 16.21 -19.80 11.50
N SER A 557 16.44 -21.03 11.96
CA SER A 557 16.32 -21.37 13.39
C SER A 557 17.45 -20.75 14.22
N MET A 558 17.28 -20.73 15.54
CA MET A 558 18.32 -20.30 16.49
C MET A 558 19.65 -21.02 16.26
N ALA A 559 19.61 -22.33 16.00
CA ALA A 559 20.80 -23.14 15.75
C ALA A 559 21.54 -22.66 14.50
N LEU A 560 20.82 -22.42 13.40
CA LEU A 560 21.42 -21.95 12.15
C LEU A 560 22.01 -20.54 12.28
N VAL A 561 21.30 -19.65 12.98
CA VAL A 561 21.81 -18.30 13.31
C VAL A 561 23.08 -18.38 14.17
N SER A 562 23.14 -19.29 15.15
CA SER A 562 24.35 -19.51 15.96
C SER A 562 25.52 -20.03 15.12
N ILE A 563 25.29 -20.95 14.17
CA ILE A 563 26.35 -21.42 13.26
C ILE A 563 26.91 -20.26 12.44
N VAL A 564 26.04 -19.43 11.84
CA VAL A 564 26.49 -18.25 11.09
C VAL A 564 27.26 -17.28 11.99
N THR A 565 26.80 -17.08 13.23
CA THR A 565 27.46 -16.22 14.21
C THR A 565 28.90 -16.67 14.47
N VAL A 566 29.12 -17.97 14.68
CA VAL A 566 30.47 -18.53 14.90
C VAL A 566 31.34 -18.31 13.66
N HIS A 567 30.83 -18.57 12.45
CA HIS A 567 31.60 -18.33 11.23
C HIS A 567 31.94 -16.85 11.01
N LEU A 568 31.05 -15.93 11.39
CA LEU A 568 31.30 -14.49 11.32
C LEU A 568 32.41 -14.05 12.28
N GLN A 569 32.68 -14.76 13.38
CA GLN A 569 33.82 -14.47 14.26
C GLN A 569 35.17 -14.77 13.58
N GLU A 570 35.20 -15.70 12.64
CA GLU A 570 36.39 -16.10 11.87
C GLU A 570 36.47 -15.45 10.48
N GLU A 571 35.45 -14.67 10.10
CA GLU A 571 35.42 -13.97 8.83
C GLU A 571 36.46 -12.84 8.79
N LYS A 572 37.08 -12.66 7.63
CA LYS A 572 38.10 -11.64 7.38
C LYS A 572 37.60 -10.54 6.44
N ASP A 573 36.61 -10.83 5.62
CA ASP A 573 35.97 -9.84 4.74
C ASP A 573 35.07 -8.90 5.55
N LEU A 574 35.53 -7.65 5.72
CA LEU A 574 34.83 -6.63 6.48
C LEU A 574 33.50 -6.19 5.84
N HIS A 575 33.33 -6.35 4.52
CA HIS A 575 32.07 -6.07 3.85
C HIS A 575 31.02 -7.12 4.21
N VAL A 576 31.39 -8.41 4.17
CA VAL A 576 30.51 -9.51 4.60
C VAL A 576 30.16 -9.37 6.08
N ILE A 577 31.14 -9.09 6.93
CA ILE A 577 30.93 -8.89 8.38
C ILE A 577 30.00 -7.71 8.64
N SER A 578 30.28 -6.55 8.03
CA SER A 578 29.49 -5.34 8.25
C SER A 578 28.04 -5.55 7.81
N PHE A 579 27.84 -6.16 6.63
CA PHE A 579 26.50 -6.49 6.12
C PHE A 579 25.77 -7.41 7.08
N ALA A 580 26.35 -8.58 7.38
CA ALA A 580 25.70 -9.59 8.20
C ALA A 580 25.41 -9.11 9.62
N TYR A 581 26.37 -8.42 10.26
CA TYR A 581 26.18 -7.83 11.58
C TYR A 581 25.07 -6.78 11.58
N SER A 582 25.05 -5.87 10.59
CA SER A 582 24.00 -4.85 10.49
C SER A 582 22.62 -5.47 10.28
N TYR A 583 22.51 -6.52 9.48
CA TYR A 583 21.24 -7.22 9.24
C TYR A 583 20.73 -7.94 10.49
N LEU A 584 21.60 -8.70 11.17
CA LEU A 584 21.31 -9.31 12.46
C LEU A 584 20.88 -8.26 13.50
N LYS A 585 21.58 -7.13 13.55
CA LYS A 585 21.25 -6.01 14.45
C LYS A 585 19.87 -5.45 14.14
N SER A 586 19.52 -5.26 12.88
CA SER A 586 18.18 -4.78 12.51
C SER A 586 17.09 -5.80 12.85
N PHE A 587 17.27 -7.10 12.57
CA PHE A 587 16.30 -8.12 12.99
C PHE A 587 16.18 -8.25 14.50
N SER A 588 17.26 -8.07 15.26
CA SER A 588 17.21 -8.14 16.72
C SER A 588 16.29 -7.10 17.39
N ARG A 589 15.87 -6.08 16.62
CA ARG A 589 14.97 -5.00 17.04
C ARG A 589 13.61 -5.04 16.33
N SER A 590 13.37 -6.07 15.50
CA SER A 590 12.13 -6.18 14.73
C SER A 590 10.93 -6.39 15.65
N SER A 591 9.90 -5.59 15.42
CA SER A 591 8.62 -5.58 16.16
C SER A 591 7.52 -6.37 15.45
N THR A 592 7.75 -6.82 14.23
CA THR A 592 6.75 -7.53 13.41
C THR A 592 6.53 -8.98 13.89
N PRO A 593 5.27 -9.47 13.94
CA PRO A 593 4.95 -10.79 14.53
C PRO A 593 5.71 -11.95 13.91
N ASN A 594 5.82 -11.95 12.58
CA ASN A 594 6.43 -13.00 11.78
C ASN A 594 7.93 -13.25 12.08
N ASN A 595 8.59 -12.27 12.73
CA ASN A 595 10.02 -12.29 13.06
C ASN A 595 10.29 -12.52 14.54
N HIS A 596 9.29 -12.64 15.41
CA HIS A 596 9.47 -12.71 16.87
C HIS A 596 10.59 -13.67 17.31
N PHE A 597 10.58 -14.91 16.81
CA PHE A 597 11.61 -15.91 17.13
C PHE A 597 12.98 -15.58 16.52
N LEU A 598 12.99 -15.07 15.29
CA LEU A 598 14.21 -14.66 14.60
C LEU A 598 14.87 -13.47 15.30
N SER A 599 14.10 -12.51 15.81
CA SER A 599 14.57 -11.37 16.60
C SER A 599 15.31 -11.83 17.86
N THR A 600 14.78 -12.83 18.57
CA THR A 600 15.46 -13.43 19.73
C THR A 600 16.80 -14.04 19.34
N ALA A 601 16.84 -14.84 18.26
CA ALA A 601 18.07 -15.46 17.79
C ALA A 601 19.13 -14.43 17.37
N CYS A 602 18.70 -13.41 16.62
CA CYS A 602 19.56 -12.33 16.19
C CYS A 602 20.05 -11.47 17.37
N ASN A 603 19.26 -11.29 18.43
CA ASN A 603 19.68 -10.56 19.63
C ASN A 603 20.87 -11.24 20.31
N VAL A 604 20.86 -12.56 20.41
CA VAL A 604 21.98 -13.35 20.94
C VAL A 604 23.20 -13.21 20.02
N ALA A 605 23.03 -13.38 18.71
CA ALA A 605 24.11 -13.23 17.73
C ALA A 605 24.77 -11.85 17.80
N VAL A 606 23.97 -10.78 17.89
CA VAL A 606 24.45 -9.41 17.99
C VAL A 606 25.24 -9.19 19.27
N LYS A 607 24.80 -9.73 20.41
CA LYS A 607 25.56 -9.64 21.68
C LYS A 607 26.94 -10.30 21.58
N ILE A 608 27.06 -11.39 20.83
CA ILE A 608 28.33 -12.10 20.60
C ILE A 608 29.25 -11.30 19.65
N LEU A 609 28.69 -10.70 18.59
CA LEU A 609 29.46 -10.03 17.53
C LEU A 609 29.78 -8.56 17.85
N ALA A 610 28.92 -7.88 18.62
CA ALA A 610 29.02 -6.45 18.90
C ALA A 610 30.36 -6.00 19.51
N PRO A 611 30.98 -6.73 20.46
CA PRO A 611 32.26 -6.32 21.03
C PRO A 611 33.37 -6.14 19.98
N ARG A 612 33.32 -6.89 18.87
CA ARG A 612 34.33 -6.85 17.82
C ARG A 612 33.92 -6.03 16.60
N PHE A 613 32.65 -6.11 16.21
CA PHE A 613 32.16 -5.57 14.93
C PHE A 613 31.15 -4.44 15.07
N GLY A 614 30.77 -4.09 16.30
CA GLY A 614 29.75 -3.07 16.59
C GLY A 614 30.05 -1.65 16.12
N ARG A 615 31.32 -1.37 15.80
CA ARG A 615 31.84 -0.04 15.43
C ARG A 615 32.12 0.14 13.92
N LEU A 616 31.74 -0.82 13.06
CA LEU A 616 31.94 -0.71 11.61
C LEU A 616 31.03 0.38 11.01
N SER A 617 31.60 1.33 10.26
CA SER A 617 30.89 2.48 9.68
C SER A 617 30.24 2.19 8.31
N TYR A 618 29.63 3.21 7.68
CA TYR A 618 28.97 3.13 6.35
C TYR A 618 29.92 3.02 5.15
N HIS A 619 31.24 3.06 5.37
CA HIS A 619 32.20 2.78 4.31
C HIS A 619 32.11 1.32 3.82
N TYR A 620 31.66 0.41 4.69
CA TYR A 620 31.42 -1.00 4.35
C TYR A 620 29.96 -1.26 3.95
N SER A 621 29.67 -2.46 3.46
CA SER A 621 28.31 -2.90 3.13
C SER A 621 27.38 -2.84 4.34
N LYS A 622 26.11 -2.50 4.12
CA LYS A 622 25.09 -2.33 5.17
C LYS A 622 23.75 -2.91 4.77
N ALA A 623 23.04 -3.44 5.75
CA ALA A 623 21.63 -3.79 5.69
C ALA A 623 20.93 -3.07 6.82
N MET A 624 19.82 -2.41 6.50
CA MET A 624 18.98 -1.71 7.46
C MET A 624 17.55 -2.17 7.28
N ARG A 625 16.89 -2.50 8.39
CA ARG A 625 15.45 -2.72 8.43
C ARG A 625 14.82 -1.79 9.46
N MET A 626 13.76 -1.11 9.04
CA MET A 626 12.86 -0.34 9.88
C MET A 626 11.48 -0.99 9.81
N ASP A 627 10.89 -1.33 10.94
CA ASP A 627 9.54 -1.88 10.96
C ASP A 627 8.74 -1.38 12.16
N TRP A 628 7.42 -1.43 12.00
CA TRP A 628 6.45 -1.21 13.07
C TRP A 628 5.25 -2.12 12.84
N PHE A 629 4.60 -2.51 13.92
CA PHE A 629 3.36 -3.27 13.90
C PHE A 629 2.46 -2.80 15.04
N ASN A 630 1.19 -2.56 14.75
CA ASN A 630 0.19 -2.24 15.75
C ASN A 630 -0.74 -3.44 15.96
N ASP A 631 -0.82 -3.92 17.20
CA ASP A 631 -1.62 -5.09 17.54
C ASP A 631 -3.12 -4.85 17.42
N ASP A 632 -3.64 -3.65 17.71
CA ASP A 632 -5.07 -3.36 17.66
C ASP A 632 -5.59 -3.26 16.21
N PHE A 633 -4.78 -2.73 15.30
CA PHE A 633 -5.12 -2.71 13.87
C PHE A 633 -4.72 -3.99 13.13
N LEU A 634 -3.88 -4.86 13.72
CA LEU A 634 -3.22 -5.99 13.04
C LEU A 634 -2.54 -5.59 11.72
N ILE A 635 -2.01 -4.36 11.69
CA ILE A 635 -1.36 -3.76 10.53
C ILE A 635 0.05 -3.37 10.91
N GLY A 636 0.97 -3.51 9.96
CA GLY A 636 2.32 -3.02 10.08
C GLY A 636 3.00 -2.85 8.74
N THR A 637 4.15 -2.20 8.77
CA THR A 637 5.00 -2.07 7.59
C THR A 637 6.43 -2.40 7.95
N ALA A 638 7.20 -2.85 6.95
CA ALA A 638 8.64 -2.95 7.07
C ALA A 638 9.31 -2.46 5.79
N THR A 639 10.37 -1.68 5.97
CA THR A 639 11.23 -1.22 4.89
C THR A 639 12.64 -1.73 5.13
N GLU A 640 13.18 -2.42 4.14
CA GLU A 640 14.54 -2.96 4.14
C GLU A 640 15.36 -2.23 3.08
N VAL A 641 16.54 -1.72 3.46
CA VAL A 641 17.49 -1.05 2.56
C VAL A 641 18.81 -1.79 2.64
N PHE A 642 19.33 -2.20 1.49
CA PHE A 642 20.60 -2.91 1.40
C PHE A 642 21.57 -2.15 0.50
N MET A 643 22.82 -2.09 0.93
CA MET A 643 23.94 -1.48 0.23
C MET A 643 25.08 -2.50 0.20
N LEU A 644 25.33 -3.04 -0.98
CA LEU A 644 26.34 -4.06 -1.24
C LEU A 644 27.56 -3.38 -1.87
N LYS A 645 28.72 -3.54 -1.24
CA LYS A 645 30.02 -3.00 -1.67
C LYS A 645 31.05 -4.13 -1.69
N SER A 646 32.16 -3.91 -2.39
CA SER A 646 33.34 -4.79 -2.39
C SER A 646 34.59 -4.01 -1.97
N ALA A 647 35.66 -4.73 -1.62
CA ALA A 647 36.92 -4.12 -1.20
C ALA A 647 37.61 -3.26 -2.29
N THR A 648 37.23 -3.45 -3.56
CA THR A 648 37.81 -2.75 -4.71
C THR A 648 37.05 -1.47 -5.07
N ASN A 649 35.84 -1.26 -4.53
CA ASN A 649 34.90 -0.28 -5.07
C ASN A 649 34.36 0.65 -3.97
N ILE A 650 34.54 1.97 -4.14
CA ILE A 650 33.97 2.98 -3.23
C ILE A 650 32.45 3.10 -3.43
N PHE A 651 31.99 3.01 -4.69
CA PHE A 651 30.58 3.06 -5.05
C PHE A 651 29.93 1.67 -4.86
N PRO A 652 28.70 1.59 -4.28
CA PRO A 652 27.98 0.33 -4.14
C PRO A 652 27.80 -0.41 -5.48
N THR A 653 28.04 -1.72 -5.48
CA THR A 653 27.75 -2.58 -6.66
C THR A 653 26.25 -2.82 -6.78
N GLU A 654 25.53 -2.89 -5.66
CA GLU A 654 24.07 -2.97 -5.65
C GLU A 654 23.46 -2.18 -4.48
N ILE A 655 22.39 -1.44 -4.79
CA ILE A 655 21.49 -0.83 -3.81
C ILE A 655 20.10 -1.41 -4.05
N MET A 656 19.45 -1.89 -3.00
CA MET A 656 18.06 -2.32 -3.11
C MET A 656 17.23 -1.80 -1.93
N MET A 657 15.97 -1.49 -2.20
CA MET A 657 14.95 -1.12 -1.22
C MET A 657 13.74 -2.04 -1.38
N LYS A 658 13.28 -2.63 -0.30
CA LYS A 658 12.16 -3.59 -0.26
C LYS A 658 11.14 -3.16 0.79
N GLY A 659 9.88 -3.00 0.38
CA GLY A 659 8.75 -2.76 1.29
C GLY A 659 7.95 -4.04 1.59
N LYS A 660 7.40 -4.16 2.79
CA LYS A 660 6.43 -5.19 3.18
C LYS A 660 5.25 -4.53 3.91
N PHE A 661 4.04 -5.00 3.62
CA PHE A 661 2.80 -4.62 4.28
C PHE A 661 2.19 -5.83 4.98
N TYR A 662 1.91 -5.69 6.26
CA TYR A 662 1.29 -6.72 7.10
C TYR A 662 -0.16 -6.34 7.31
N PHE A 663 -1.09 -7.26 7.00
CA PHE A 663 -2.52 -7.05 7.18
C PHE A 663 -3.24 -8.39 7.27
N ILE A 664 -4.24 -8.51 8.16
CA ILE A 664 -5.17 -9.67 8.23
C ILE A 664 -4.43 -11.02 8.21
N GLY A 665 -3.41 -11.16 9.05
CA GLY A 665 -2.65 -12.41 9.12
C GLY A 665 -1.88 -12.77 7.84
N ARG A 666 -1.60 -11.80 6.97
CA ARG A 666 -0.84 -11.96 5.72
C ARG A 666 0.24 -10.89 5.57
N ILE A 667 1.21 -11.20 4.71
CA ILE A 667 2.33 -10.33 4.34
C ILE A 667 2.31 -10.15 2.82
N LEU A 668 2.10 -8.92 2.37
CA LEU A 668 2.26 -8.54 0.98
C LEU A 668 3.59 -7.81 0.83
N GLN A 669 4.41 -8.28 -0.10
CA GLN A 669 5.59 -7.53 -0.50
C GLN A 669 5.14 -6.34 -1.36
N LEU A 670 5.55 -5.12 -1.00
CA LEU A 670 5.22 -3.92 -1.75
C LEU A 670 6.22 -3.74 -2.91
N LEU A 671 6.35 -2.50 -3.39
CA LEU A 671 7.35 -2.13 -4.37
C LEU A 671 8.77 -2.42 -3.84
N GLU A 672 9.54 -3.09 -4.67
CA GLU A 672 10.98 -3.27 -4.50
C GLU A 672 11.68 -2.58 -5.67
N LEU A 673 12.72 -1.82 -5.36
CA LEU A 673 13.54 -1.11 -6.33
C LEU A 673 14.99 -1.53 -6.12
N GLY A 674 15.67 -1.91 -7.19
CA GLY A 674 17.08 -2.28 -7.15
C GLY A 674 17.87 -1.67 -8.29
N ILE A 675 19.09 -1.28 -7.99
CA ILE A 675 20.06 -0.73 -8.92
C ILE A 675 21.35 -1.51 -8.75
N HIS A 676 21.83 -2.11 -9.83
CA HIS A 676 23.11 -2.79 -9.91
C HIS A 676 24.05 -1.99 -10.84
N ALA A 677 25.20 -1.56 -10.34
CA ALA A 677 26.07 -0.57 -10.97
C ALA A 677 27.46 -1.11 -11.33
N GLU A 678 27.54 -2.36 -11.83
CA GLU A 678 28.80 -3.03 -12.15
C GLU A 678 29.66 -2.25 -13.16
N GLY A 679 29.08 -1.68 -14.23
CA GLY A 679 29.84 -0.93 -15.23
C GLY A 679 30.27 0.47 -14.77
N LEU A 680 29.56 1.09 -13.84
CA LEU A 680 29.95 2.38 -13.26
C LEU A 680 31.19 2.27 -12.38
N VAL A 681 31.41 1.10 -11.76
CA VAL A 681 32.63 0.79 -11.01
C VAL A 681 33.86 0.86 -11.92
N GLU A 682 33.78 0.32 -13.15
CA GLU A 682 34.89 0.36 -14.11
C GLU A 682 35.27 1.82 -14.47
N LEU A 683 34.29 2.74 -14.49
CA LEU A 683 34.51 4.16 -14.77
C LEU A 683 35.10 4.93 -13.58
N LEU A 684 34.59 4.70 -12.37
CA LEU A 684 34.98 5.43 -11.17
C LEU A 684 36.29 4.91 -10.53
N GLY A 685 36.70 3.67 -10.86
CA GLY A 685 37.92 3.05 -10.36
C GLY A 685 38.01 2.98 -8.83
N ASN A 686 39.23 2.96 -8.31
CA ASN A 686 39.51 2.91 -6.86
C ASN A 686 39.27 4.27 -6.16
N GLY A 687 38.89 5.33 -6.87
CA GLY A 687 38.65 6.66 -6.29
C GLY A 687 38.38 7.77 -7.32
N ILE A 688 37.56 8.75 -6.92
CA ILE A 688 37.22 9.92 -7.75
C ILE A 688 38.20 11.07 -7.42
N PRO A 689 39.02 11.54 -8.37
CA PRO A 689 39.98 12.62 -8.13
C PRO A 689 39.29 13.90 -7.67
N GLY A 690 39.63 14.37 -6.46
CA GLY A 690 39.04 15.58 -5.87
C GLY A 690 37.78 15.35 -5.03
N PHE A 691 37.28 14.11 -4.94
CA PHE A 691 36.18 13.73 -4.07
C PHE A 691 36.68 13.51 -2.63
N LYS A 692 36.16 14.31 -1.70
CA LYS A 692 36.52 14.37 -0.29
C LYS A 692 35.61 13.50 0.58
N GLY A 693 34.48 13.04 0.04
CA GLY A 693 33.49 12.23 0.75
C GLY A 693 32.55 13.04 1.64
N ASP A 694 32.55 14.36 1.50
CA ASP A 694 31.70 15.28 2.26
C ASP A 694 30.43 15.69 1.49
N LEU A 695 30.26 15.17 0.27
CA LEU A 695 29.14 15.48 -0.64
C LEU A 695 29.03 16.98 -0.98
N SER A 696 30.12 17.74 -0.82
CA SER A 696 30.19 19.15 -1.19
C SER A 696 30.00 19.38 -2.70
N PHE A 697 29.76 20.64 -3.11
CA PHE A 697 29.74 21.00 -4.52
C PHE A 697 31.04 20.63 -5.26
N SER A 698 32.19 20.66 -4.57
CA SER A 698 33.45 20.18 -5.14
C SER A 698 33.46 18.66 -5.37
N ASP A 699 32.83 17.88 -4.49
CA ASP A 699 32.65 16.45 -4.67
C ASP A 699 31.71 16.15 -5.84
N PHE A 700 30.62 16.92 -5.97
CA PHE A 700 29.71 16.81 -7.10
C PHE A 700 30.39 17.16 -8.43
N GLN A 701 31.22 18.21 -8.46
CA GLN A 701 32.05 18.55 -9.62
C GLN A 701 33.09 17.47 -9.94
N ALA A 702 33.72 16.88 -8.92
CA ALA A 702 34.67 15.78 -9.09
C ALA A 702 33.98 14.56 -9.73
N VAL A 703 32.79 14.19 -9.25
CA VAL A 703 31.95 13.12 -9.81
C VAL A 703 31.56 13.45 -11.26
N LEU A 704 31.05 14.66 -11.52
CA LEU A 704 30.68 15.11 -12.87
C LEU A 704 31.86 15.09 -13.85
N ASN A 705 33.05 15.48 -13.42
CA ASN A 705 34.23 15.49 -14.27
C ASN A 705 34.70 14.08 -14.64
N VAL A 706 34.52 13.09 -13.76
CA VAL A 706 34.76 11.69 -14.11
C VAL A 706 33.67 11.17 -15.05
N LEU A 707 32.40 11.52 -14.78
CA LEU A 707 31.28 11.15 -15.64
C LEU A 707 31.37 11.73 -17.05
N LYS A 708 32.10 12.83 -17.28
CA LYS A 708 32.36 13.37 -18.63
C LYS A 708 33.17 12.42 -19.53
N ASN A 709 33.94 11.49 -18.96
CA ASN A 709 34.76 10.52 -19.72
C ASN A 709 34.03 9.19 -19.99
N TRP A 710 32.69 9.17 -19.93
CA TRP A 710 31.86 7.99 -20.18
C TRP A 710 32.04 7.37 -21.58
N GLU A 711 32.59 8.10 -22.54
CA GLU A 711 32.95 7.61 -23.88
C GLU A 711 33.94 6.43 -23.85
N VAL A 712 34.71 6.26 -22.76
CA VAL A 712 35.69 5.18 -22.57
C VAL A 712 35.03 3.80 -22.33
N LEU A 713 33.74 3.77 -21.99
CA LEU A 713 33.03 2.53 -21.68
C LEU A 713 32.72 1.68 -22.94
N PRO A 714 32.78 0.34 -22.84
CA PRO A 714 32.43 -0.56 -23.94
C PRO A 714 30.92 -0.57 -24.20
N ASN A 715 30.52 -0.67 -25.48
CA ASN A 715 29.10 -0.64 -25.89
C ASN A 715 28.32 -1.89 -25.45
N ASP A 716 29.00 -3.04 -25.33
CA ASP A 716 28.36 -4.34 -25.09
C ASP A 716 28.00 -4.62 -23.62
N LYS A 717 28.58 -3.87 -22.67
CA LYS A 717 28.32 -4.05 -21.23
C LYS A 717 27.32 -3.01 -20.70
N PRO A 718 26.35 -3.41 -19.86
CA PRO A 718 25.50 -2.44 -19.17
C PRO A 718 26.33 -1.64 -18.15
N ILE A 719 26.13 -0.33 -18.13
CA ILE A 719 26.74 0.58 -17.14
C ILE A 719 26.03 0.40 -15.80
N MET A 720 24.72 0.26 -15.85
CA MET A 720 23.83 0.08 -14.71
C MET A 720 22.62 -0.75 -15.14
N THR A 721 22.10 -1.57 -14.24
CA THR A 721 20.84 -2.30 -14.43
C THR A 721 19.89 -1.86 -13.32
N ALA A 722 18.71 -1.36 -13.68
CA ALA A 722 17.64 -1.07 -12.74
C ALA A 722 16.56 -2.14 -12.85
N TYR A 723 15.99 -2.57 -11.73
CA TYR A 723 14.86 -3.49 -11.72
C TYR A 723 13.79 -3.04 -10.72
N SER A 724 12.56 -3.43 -11.00
CA SER A 724 11.42 -3.21 -10.11
C SER A 724 10.64 -4.50 -9.92
N ARG A 725 10.23 -4.75 -8.68
CA ARG A 725 9.38 -5.87 -8.30
C ARG A 725 8.15 -5.38 -7.55
N VAL A 726 7.00 -6.00 -7.78
CA VAL A 726 5.74 -5.73 -7.07
C VAL A 726 5.23 -7.06 -6.56
N SER A 727 4.81 -7.14 -5.30
CA SER A 727 4.34 -8.41 -4.71
C SER A 727 5.37 -9.54 -4.77
N GLY A 728 6.66 -9.18 -4.73
CA GLY A 728 7.79 -10.10 -4.85
C GLY A 728 8.11 -10.55 -6.27
N GLN A 729 7.25 -10.22 -7.24
CA GLN A 729 7.37 -10.55 -8.67
C GLN A 729 8.10 -9.44 -9.43
N GLU A 730 9.15 -9.79 -10.15
CA GLU A 730 9.86 -8.86 -11.02
C GLU A 730 9.05 -8.62 -12.29
N TRP A 731 8.62 -7.38 -12.53
CA TRP A 731 7.80 -7.02 -13.70
C TRP A 731 8.59 -6.23 -14.74
N PHE A 732 9.69 -5.61 -14.32
CA PHE A 732 10.52 -4.78 -15.18
C PHE A 732 11.99 -4.82 -14.74
N TYR A 733 12.88 -4.91 -15.72
CA TYR A 733 14.27 -4.50 -15.56
C TYR A 733 14.78 -3.88 -16.85
N ALA A 734 15.74 -2.96 -16.73
CA ALA A 734 16.36 -2.31 -17.86
C ALA A 734 17.86 -2.15 -17.64
N ASP A 735 18.60 -2.34 -18.74
CA ASP A 735 20.03 -2.08 -18.81
C ASP A 735 20.26 -0.70 -19.39
N LEU A 736 20.93 0.16 -18.64
CA LEU A 736 21.46 1.43 -19.12
C LEU A 736 22.79 1.17 -19.82
N LYS A 737 22.81 1.29 -21.14
CA LYS A 737 24.00 1.13 -21.98
C LYS A 737 24.55 2.48 -22.44
N LYS A 738 25.78 2.48 -22.93
CA LYS A 738 26.43 3.67 -23.50
C LYS A 738 25.59 4.30 -24.62
N GLU A 739 25.07 3.50 -25.55
CA GLU A 739 24.22 3.96 -26.66
C GLU A 739 22.98 4.73 -26.18
N THR A 740 22.39 4.31 -25.04
CA THR A 740 21.25 5.01 -24.44
C THR A 740 21.65 6.40 -23.98
N ILE A 741 22.83 6.56 -23.38
CA ILE A 741 23.37 7.85 -22.93
C ILE A 741 23.73 8.73 -24.14
N ASP A 742 24.35 8.17 -25.18
CA ASP A 742 24.63 8.86 -26.46
C ASP A 742 23.36 9.46 -27.08
N SER A 743 22.27 8.69 -27.09
CA SER A 743 21.01 9.11 -27.71
C SER A 743 20.35 10.32 -27.02
N VAL A 744 20.65 10.55 -25.73
CA VAL A 744 20.06 11.63 -24.92
C VAL A 744 21.07 12.73 -24.55
N SER A 745 22.30 12.66 -25.04
CA SER A 745 23.35 13.64 -24.75
C SER A 745 23.12 14.99 -25.46
N LEU A 746 23.60 16.08 -24.86
CA LEU A 746 23.65 17.41 -25.49
C LEU A 746 24.62 17.49 -26.68
N SER A 747 25.50 16.51 -26.85
CA SER A 747 26.34 16.36 -28.05
C SER A 747 25.59 15.70 -29.22
N ALA A 748 24.36 15.23 -29.02
CA ALA A 748 23.62 14.50 -30.03
C ALA A 748 23.17 15.40 -31.19
N GLY A 749 23.37 14.91 -32.42
CA GLY A 749 22.99 15.62 -33.64
C GLY A 749 21.51 15.46 -34.02
N LYS A 750 21.10 16.04 -35.17
CA LYS A 750 19.71 16.07 -35.67
C LYS A 750 19.00 14.70 -35.79
N GLY A 751 19.73 13.59 -35.79
CA GLY A 751 19.18 12.23 -35.87
C GLY A 751 18.82 11.59 -34.53
N SER A 752 19.01 12.28 -33.40
CA SER A 752 18.73 11.74 -32.07
C SER A 752 17.26 11.84 -31.67
N SER A 753 16.83 10.97 -30.74
CA SER A 753 15.49 11.01 -30.16
C SER A 753 15.24 12.32 -29.40
N LEU A 754 16.25 12.84 -28.70
CA LEU A 754 16.15 14.11 -27.97
C LEU A 754 15.92 15.31 -28.91
N TRP A 755 16.53 15.31 -30.10
CA TRP A 755 16.31 16.35 -31.09
C TRP A 755 14.85 16.40 -31.56
N VAL A 756 14.25 15.24 -31.81
CA VAL A 756 12.83 15.12 -32.22
C VAL A 756 11.89 15.67 -31.14
N VAL A 757 12.19 15.39 -29.86
CA VAL A 757 11.42 15.90 -28.72
C VAL A 757 11.52 17.43 -28.65
N ILE A 758 12.72 17.99 -28.78
CA ILE A 758 12.92 19.45 -28.72
C ILE A 758 12.27 20.16 -29.91
N GLU A 759 12.37 19.60 -31.11
CA GLU A 759 11.69 20.14 -32.29
C GLU A 759 10.16 20.10 -32.13
N SER A 760 9.64 19.04 -31.50
CA SER A 760 8.21 18.95 -31.17
C SER A 760 7.82 20.02 -30.15
N LEU A 761 8.60 20.22 -29.09
CA LEU A 761 8.40 21.30 -28.11
C LEU A 761 8.45 22.69 -28.74
N GLN A 762 9.33 22.91 -29.74
CA GLN A 762 9.38 24.17 -30.49
C GLN A 762 8.13 24.41 -31.34
N ARG A 763 7.54 23.34 -31.90
CA ARG A 763 6.27 23.40 -32.63
C ARG A 763 5.05 23.56 -31.72
N GLY A 764 5.20 23.21 -30.44
CA GLY A 764 4.12 23.13 -29.46
C GLY A 764 3.58 21.70 -29.39
N VAL A 765 3.57 21.12 -28.19
CA VAL A 765 3.06 19.77 -27.92
C VAL A 765 1.84 19.88 -27.03
N SER A 766 0.79 19.14 -27.39
CA SER A 766 -0.32 18.79 -26.50
C SER A 766 -0.33 17.29 -26.38
N TRP A 767 -0.20 16.79 -25.15
CA TRP A 767 -0.13 15.37 -24.85
C TRP A 767 -1.05 15.05 -23.69
N HIS A 768 -1.86 14.01 -23.85
CA HIS A 768 -2.78 13.53 -22.84
C HIS A 768 -2.59 12.03 -22.67
N TRP A 769 -2.64 11.58 -21.42
CA TRP A 769 -2.57 10.17 -21.08
C TRP A 769 -3.45 9.89 -19.87
N THR A 770 -4.31 8.90 -20.02
CA THR A 770 -5.20 8.37 -18.99
C THR A 770 -4.98 6.88 -18.86
N LYS A 771 -4.97 6.40 -17.62
CA LYS A 771 -4.89 4.98 -17.29
C LYS A 771 -5.82 4.64 -16.14
N PRO A 772 -6.92 3.93 -16.41
CA PRO A 772 -7.69 3.26 -15.39
C PRO A 772 -7.02 1.94 -15.00
N TYR A 773 -7.07 1.57 -13.72
CA TYR A 773 -6.43 0.37 -13.24
C TYR A 773 -7.11 -0.17 -11.97
N LEU A 774 -7.61 -1.40 -12.03
CA LEU A 774 -8.05 -2.17 -10.87
C LEU A 774 -6.83 -2.79 -10.18
N ILE A 775 -6.33 -2.12 -9.14
CA ILE A 775 -5.07 -2.49 -8.45
C ILE A 775 -5.29 -3.71 -7.54
N VAL A 776 -6.45 -3.81 -6.89
CA VAL A 776 -6.77 -4.92 -5.99
C VAL A 776 -8.20 -5.38 -6.23
N GLU A 777 -8.36 -6.67 -6.52
CA GLU A 777 -9.62 -7.41 -6.39
C GLU A 777 -9.36 -8.64 -5.50
N VAL A 778 -9.72 -8.53 -4.22
CA VAL A 778 -9.60 -9.62 -3.26
C VAL A 778 -10.98 -10.06 -2.85
N ARG A 779 -11.27 -11.36 -2.95
CA ARG A 779 -12.61 -11.90 -2.70
C ARG A 779 -12.51 -13.20 -1.91
N TYR A 780 -13.33 -13.30 -0.88
CA TYR A 780 -13.55 -14.51 -0.09
C TYR A 780 -15.04 -14.85 -0.16
N PHE A 781 -15.33 -16.08 -0.53
CA PHE A 781 -16.70 -16.59 -0.60
C PHE A 781 -16.87 -17.74 0.38
N GLN A 782 -18.03 -17.82 1.03
CA GLN A 782 -18.43 -18.93 1.88
C GLN A 782 -19.92 -19.24 1.67
N ALA A 783 -20.28 -20.52 1.63
CA ALA A 783 -21.68 -20.92 1.61
C ALA A 783 -22.37 -20.65 2.95
N THR A 784 -23.62 -20.18 2.92
CA THR A 784 -24.49 -20.05 4.10
C THR A 784 -25.49 -21.20 4.20
N ILE A 785 -26.08 -21.39 5.37
CA ILE A 785 -27.14 -22.38 5.64
C ILE A 785 -28.39 -22.18 4.76
N LEU A 786 -28.61 -20.96 4.27
CA LEU A 786 -29.72 -20.61 3.37
C LEU A 786 -29.47 -21.01 1.91
N GLY A 787 -28.26 -21.46 1.57
CA GLY A 787 -27.88 -21.66 0.17
C GLY A 787 -27.63 -20.37 -0.58
N LEU A 788 -27.16 -19.33 0.12
CA LEU A 788 -26.71 -18.07 -0.45
C LEU A 788 -25.19 -17.90 -0.28
N PRO A 789 -24.47 -17.32 -1.25
CA PRO A 789 -23.04 -17.05 -1.13
C PRO A 789 -22.79 -15.78 -0.31
N LEU A 790 -22.11 -15.94 0.82
CA LEU A 790 -21.55 -14.84 1.59
C LEU A 790 -20.22 -14.42 0.97
N GLU A 791 -20.07 -13.13 0.69
CA GLU A 791 -18.87 -12.54 0.12
C GLU A 791 -18.26 -11.51 1.08
N ILE A 792 -16.95 -11.63 1.31
CA ILE A 792 -16.09 -10.54 1.80
C ILE A 792 -15.19 -10.13 0.64
N SER A 793 -15.28 -8.89 0.19
CA SER A 793 -14.45 -8.41 -0.91
C SER A 793 -13.90 -7.02 -0.72
N LYS A 794 -12.77 -6.78 -1.37
CA LYS A 794 -12.05 -5.52 -1.37
C LYS A 794 -11.68 -5.16 -2.79
N TYR A 795 -12.05 -3.95 -3.19
CA TYR A 795 -11.73 -3.40 -4.50
C TYR A 795 -10.94 -2.11 -4.30
N TYR A 796 -9.81 -1.99 -5.00
CA TYR A 796 -9.02 -0.76 -5.04
C TYR A 796 -8.76 -0.38 -6.48
N GLU A 797 -9.41 0.69 -6.93
CA GLU A 797 -9.32 1.19 -8.30
C GLU A 797 -8.67 2.56 -8.33
N SER A 798 -7.96 2.85 -9.42
CA SER A 798 -7.40 4.16 -9.68
C SER A 798 -7.64 4.56 -11.13
N ILE A 799 -8.19 5.75 -11.34
CA ILE A 799 -8.17 6.43 -12.63
C ILE A 799 -7.12 7.54 -12.53
N SER A 800 -6.03 7.41 -13.28
CA SER A 800 -4.93 8.39 -13.27
C SER A 800 -4.87 9.10 -14.62
N GLY A 801 -4.59 10.40 -14.59
CA GLY A 801 -4.52 11.22 -15.80
C GLY A 801 -3.42 12.26 -15.71
N ILE A 802 -2.78 12.51 -16.85
CA ILE A 802 -1.85 13.60 -17.06
C ILE A 802 -2.14 14.27 -18.41
N THR A 803 -2.21 15.59 -18.39
CA THR A 803 -2.39 16.42 -19.58
C THR A 803 -1.30 17.47 -19.55
N VAL A 804 -0.53 17.59 -20.63
CA VAL A 804 0.60 18.52 -20.75
C VAL A 804 0.48 19.29 -22.06
N ASN A 805 0.41 20.60 -21.95
CA ASN A 805 0.63 21.52 -23.06
C ASN A 805 1.94 22.25 -22.82
N ALA A 806 2.87 22.16 -23.77
CA ALA A 806 4.19 22.77 -23.62
C ALA A 806 4.68 23.34 -24.94
N LYS A 807 5.25 24.55 -24.87
CA LYS A 807 5.87 25.22 -26.02
C LYS A 807 7.19 25.87 -25.59
N ALA A 808 8.26 25.50 -26.27
CA ALA A 808 9.60 26.05 -26.02
C ALA A 808 10.02 26.99 -27.16
N THR A 809 10.65 28.11 -26.83
CA THR A 809 11.31 28.98 -27.81
C THR A 809 12.73 29.27 -27.37
N THR A 810 13.64 29.31 -28.34
CA THR A 810 15.08 29.48 -28.11
C THR A 810 15.61 30.66 -28.92
N ASN A 811 16.39 31.53 -28.29
CA ASN A 811 17.05 32.66 -28.96
C ASN A 811 18.58 32.61 -28.72
N PRO A 812 19.43 32.54 -29.77
CA PRO A 812 19.10 32.35 -31.18
C PRO A 812 18.50 30.95 -31.49
N PRO A 813 17.83 30.77 -32.65
CA PRO A 813 17.28 29.47 -33.06
C PRO A 813 18.36 28.38 -33.19
N LEU A 814 18.02 27.14 -32.82
CA LEU A 814 18.94 26.01 -32.85
C LEU A 814 19.34 25.60 -34.28
N ASN A 815 20.65 25.51 -34.54
CA ASN A 815 21.26 25.18 -35.84
C ASN A 815 21.86 23.76 -35.86
N GLY A 816 21.13 22.76 -35.37
CA GLY A 816 21.47 21.33 -35.54
C GLY A 816 22.37 20.68 -34.48
N GLN A 817 22.74 21.39 -33.41
CA GLN A 817 23.46 20.85 -32.25
C GLN A 817 22.76 21.27 -30.97
N LEU A 818 22.50 20.31 -30.07
CA LEU A 818 21.82 20.54 -28.80
C LEU A 818 22.67 21.32 -27.79
N GLY A 819 23.99 21.28 -27.92
CA GLY A 819 24.91 22.07 -27.08
C GLY A 819 24.66 23.58 -27.13
N GLN A 820 24.02 24.09 -28.18
CA GLN A 820 23.63 25.50 -28.30
C GLN A 820 22.62 25.93 -27.22
N LEU A 821 21.84 24.99 -26.65
CA LEU A 821 20.94 25.26 -25.52
C LEU A 821 21.67 25.82 -24.29
N LEU A 822 22.94 25.44 -24.09
CA LEU A 822 23.74 25.94 -22.97
C LEU A 822 24.10 27.43 -23.09
N THR A 823 23.98 27.99 -24.29
CA THR A 823 24.35 29.38 -24.62
C THR A 823 23.17 30.24 -25.08
N SER A 824 21.97 29.66 -25.20
CA SER A 824 20.76 30.34 -25.68
C SER A 824 19.84 30.76 -24.53
N ASP A 825 19.05 31.79 -24.78
CA ASP A 825 17.87 32.10 -23.96
C ASP A 825 16.76 31.11 -24.30
N ILE A 826 16.34 30.34 -23.29
CA ILE A 826 15.26 29.36 -23.42
C ILE A 826 14.04 29.91 -22.70
N SER A 827 12.90 30.00 -23.36
CA SER A 827 11.61 30.24 -22.71
C SER A 827 10.66 29.08 -22.96
N LEU A 828 10.08 28.55 -21.89
CA LEU A 828 9.14 27.43 -21.91
C LEU A 828 7.81 27.90 -21.30
N GLU A 829 6.76 27.89 -22.10
CA GLU A 829 5.39 28.06 -21.62
C GLU A 829 4.79 26.68 -21.41
N THR A 830 4.25 26.42 -20.22
CA THR A 830 3.62 25.13 -19.91
C THR A 830 2.37 25.32 -19.07
N ASP A 831 1.32 24.60 -19.46
CA ASP A 831 0.11 24.40 -18.68
C ASP A 831 -0.31 22.94 -18.76
N GLY A 832 -1.01 22.47 -17.74
CA GLY A 832 -1.40 21.08 -17.68
C GLY A 832 -2.06 20.70 -16.37
N PHE A 833 -2.23 19.40 -16.23
CA PHE A 833 -2.93 18.77 -15.13
C PHE A 833 -2.28 17.41 -14.84
N ILE A 834 -2.10 17.10 -13.56
CA ILE A 834 -1.84 15.74 -13.09
C ILE A 834 -2.80 15.44 -11.97
N GLY A 835 -3.44 14.28 -12.04
CA GLY A 835 -4.38 13.89 -11.01
C GLY A 835 -4.76 12.43 -11.09
N PHE A 836 -5.43 11.98 -10.03
CA PHE A 836 -6.03 10.67 -9.97
C PHE A 836 -7.29 10.70 -9.13
N THR A 837 -8.16 9.73 -9.34
CA THR A 837 -9.20 9.36 -8.38
C THR A 837 -8.95 7.91 -7.97
N LYS A 838 -8.81 7.68 -6.67
CA LYS A 838 -8.62 6.36 -6.08
C LYS A 838 -9.83 5.99 -5.26
N ASP A 839 -10.44 4.87 -5.60
CA ASP A 839 -11.62 4.38 -4.92
C ASP A 839 -11.31 3.06 -4.23
N PHE A 840 -11.76 2.94 -2.99
CA PHE A 840 -11.59 1.76 -2.15
C PHE A 840 -12.93 1.33 -1.59
N TRP A 841 -13.33 0.10 -1.93
CA TRP A 841 -14.56 -0.51 -1.44
C TRP A 841 -14.26 -1.73 -0.61
N VAL A 842 -15.01 -1.91 0.48
CA VAL A 842 -15.05 -3.17 1.24
C VAL A 842 -16.50 -3.59 1.35
N TYR A 843 -16.80 -4.80 0.90
CA TYR A 843 -18.14 -5.37 0.97
C TYR A 843 -18.15 -6.60 1.89
N TYR A 844 -19.20 -6.70 2.70
CA TYR A 844 -19.50 -7.88 3.51
C TYR A 844 -21.01 -8.16 3.44
N GLY A 845 -21.40 -9.20 2.69
CA GLY A 845 -22.81 -9.43 2.39
C GLY A 845 -23.09 -10.62 1.49
N ILE A 846 -24.37 -10.86 1.18
CA ILE A 846 -24.79 -11.80 0.14
C ILE A 846 -24.67 -11.12 -1.23
N ASN A 847 -24.00 -11.78 -2.17
CA ASN A 847 -23.87 -11.31 -3.57
C ASN A 847 -24.29 -12.39 -4.57
N THR A 848 -25.39 -12.17 -5.29
CA THR A 848 -25.91 -13.08 -6.34
C THR A 848 -26.24 -12.31 -7.62
N GLU A 849 -26.55 -12.99 -8.72
CA GLU A 849 -27.06 -12.32 -9.93
C GLU A 849 -28.47 -11.73 -9.78
N LEU A 850 -29.17 -12.05 -8.68
CA LEU A 850 -30.56 -11.67 -8.44
C LEU A 850 -30.68 -10.48 -7.47
N PHE A 851 -29.90 -10.49 -6.39
CA PHE A 851 -29.90 -9.45 -5.38
C PHE A 851 -28.57 -9.40 -4.59
N GLN A 852 -28.32 -8.27 -3.97
CA GLN A 852 -27.21 -8.02 -3.05
C GLN A 852 -27.75 -7.44 -1.75
N CYS A 853 -27.27 -7.93 -0.59
CA CYS A 853 -27.56 -7.32 0.71
C CYS A 853 -26.37 -7.47 1.66
N GLY A 854 -26.01 -6.39 2.36
CA GLY A 854 -24.85 -6.41 3.26
C GLY A 854 -24.40 -5.04 3.76
N SER A 855 -23.18 -4.99 4.27
CA SER A 855 -22.48 -3.77 4.66
C SER A 855 -21.43 -3.40 3.61
N GLU A 856 -21.41 -2.15 3.18
CA GLU A 856 -20.45 -1.61 2.21
C GLU A 856 -19.74 -0.39 2.77
N PHE A 857 -18.41 -0.46 2.86
CA PHE A 857 -17.55 0.71 3.03
C PHE A 857 -17.15 1.24 1.66
N LYS A 858 -17.27 2.55 1.46
CA LYS A 858 -16.90 3.24 0.24
C LYS A 858 -16.02 4.44 0.58
N ALA A 859 -14.82 4.47 0.04
CA ALA A 859 -13.85 5.57 0.18
C ALA A 859 -13.40 6.08 -1.20
N LYS A 860 -13.56 7.38 -1.50
CA LYS A 860 -13.01 8.03 -2.69
C LYS A 860 -11.96 9.06 -2.32
N THR A 861 -10.84 9.07 -3.05
CA THR A 861 -9.68 9.92 -2.77
C THR A 861 -9.15 10.55 -4.06
N PRO A 862 -9.72 11.69 -4.48
CA PRO A 862 -9.23 12.44 -5.63
C PRO A 862 -8.04 13.35 -5.28
N LEU A 863 -7.10 13.44 -6.21
CA LEU A 863 -6.00 14.39 -6.25
C LEU A 863 -6.04 15.12 -7.59
N SER A 864 -5.99 16.45 -7.56
CA SER A 864 -6.10 17.31 -8.75
C SER A 864 -5.07 18.43 -8.66
N ILE A 865 -4.01 18.35 -9.46
CA ILE A 865 -2.93 19.36 -9.46
C ILE A 865 -2.84 19.98 -10.85
N PRO A 866 -3.59 21.07 -11.11
CA PRO A 866 -3.37 21.88 -12.29
C PRO A 866 -2.10 22.73 -12.14
N TRP A 867 -1.38 22.96 -13.23
CA TRP A 867 -0.28 23.92 -13.27
C TRP A 867 -0.36 24.81 -14.49
N LYS A 868 0.17 26.02 -14.33
CA LYS A 868 0.42 26.95 -15.42
C LYS A 868 1.57 27.86 -15.01
N PHE A 869 2.68 27.82 -15.73
CA PHE A 869 3.81 28.68 -15.46
C PHE A 869 4.67 28.90 -16.71
N THR A 870 5.45 29.96 -16.71
CA THR A 870 6.46 30.24 -17.74
C THR A 870 7.83 30.16 -17.11
N VAL A 871 8.73 29.39 -17.74
CA VAL A 871 10.14 29.28 -17.32
C VAL A 871 11.00 30.03 -18.32
N LYS A 872 11.96 30.83 -17.84
CA LYS A 872 13.05 31.35 -18.68
C LYS A 872 14.38 30.93 -18.08
N ILE A 873 15.25 30.36 -18.92
CA ILE A 873 16.53 29.81 -18.51
C ILE A 873 17.62 30.39 -19.40
N ASN A 874 18.62 31.02 -18.79
CA ASN A 874 19.88 31.36 -19.43
C ASN A 874 21.03 30.75 -18.61
N ILE A 875 21.59 29.66 -19.13
CA ILE A 875 22.63 28.88 -18.45
C ILE A 875 23.96 29.66 -18.43
N ALA A 876 24.27 30.42 -19.49
CA ALA A 876 25.50 31.22 -19.58
C ALA A 876 25.54 32.36 -18.54
N GLU A 877 24.39 33.01 -18.32
CA GLU A 877 24.21 34.06 -17.31
C GLU A 877 23.86 33.50 -15.92
N LYS A 878 23.73 32.17 -15.78
CA LYS A 878 23.29 31.49 -14.55
C LYS A 878 22.00 32.12 -13.99
N LYS A 879 21.08 32.43 -14.89
CA LYS A 879 19.81 33.10 -14.60
C LYS A 879 18.65 32.15 -14.85
N PHE A 880 17.79 32.01 -13.86
CA PHE A 880 16.57 31.20 -13.92
C PHE A 880 15.38 32.03 -13.45
N GLU A 881 14.34 32.14 -14.29
CA GLU A 881 13.11 32.86 -13.97
C GLU A 881 11.91 31.91 -14.09
N LEU A 882 10.97 32.01 -13.16
CA LEU A 882 9.74 31.25 -13.12
C LEU A 882 8.58 32.19 -12.80
N ASP A 883 7.65 32.32 -13.75
CA ASP A 883 6.47 33.17 -13.64
C ASP A 883 5.21 32.31 -13.45
N PHE A 884 4.49 32.54 -12.35
CA PHE A 884 3.16 31.97 -12.09
C PHE A 884 2.07 33.03 -12.30
N PRO A 885 0.91 32.68 -12.87
CA PRO A 885 -0.25 33.58 -12.91
C PRO A 885 -0.82 33.80 -11.51
N SER A 886 -1.57 34.89 -11.31
CA SER A 886 -2.29 35.11 -10.05
C SER A 886 -3.41 34.08 -9.84
N CYS A 887 -3.56 33.64 -8.58
CA CYS A 887 -4.64 32.74 -8.16
C CYS A 887 -5.96 33.52 -8.11
N LYS A 888 -6.96 33.10 -8.89
CA LYS A 888 -8.26 33.78 -8.99
C LYS A 888 -9.41 32.99 -8.38
N GLU A 889 -9.24 31.68 -8.25
CA GLU A 889 -10.26 30.72 -7.84
C GLU A 889 -9.65 29.73 -6.84
N ASP A 890 -10.52 29.06 -6.08
CA ASP A 890 -10.13 27.99 -5.17
C ASP A 890 -9.63 26.78 -5.99
N ILE A 891 -8.40 26.35 -5.72
CA ILE A 891 -7.81 25.14 -6.31
C ILE A 891 -7.81 24.05 -5.25
N PHE A 892 -8.69 23.07 -5.42
CA PHE A 892 -8.73 21.88 -4.56
C PHE A 892 -7.63 20.90 -5.01
N LEU A 893 -6.51 20.88 -4.29
CA LEU A 893 -5.41 19.96 -4.56
C LEU A 893 -5.80 18.54 -4.17
N PHE A 894 -6.42 18.43 -3.00
CA PHE A 894 -6.90 17.18 -2.43
C PHE A 894 -8.22 17.45 -1.73
N SER A 895 -9.23 16.61 -1.94
CA SER A 895 -10.51 16.76 -1.27
C SER A 895 -11.11 15.38 -1.08
N PHE A 896 -11.45 14.99 0.14
CA PHE A 896 -12.39 13.91 0.39
C PHE A 896 -13.80 14.50 0.20
N PRO A 897 -14.53 14.25 -0.90
CA PRO A 897 -15.87 14.79 -1.09
C PRO A 897 -16.76 14.55 0.14
N THR A 898 -17.76 15.40 0.36
CA THR A 898 -18.69 15.30 1.50
C THR A 898 -19.43 13.95 1.60
N ASN A 899 -19.48 13.13 0.54
CA ASN A 899 -20.02 11.75 0.55
C ASN A 899 -18.95 10.65 0.35
N SER A 900 -17.65 10.96 0.56
CA SER A 900 -16.58 10.12 0.03
C SER A 900 -16.08 9.02 0.94
N SER A 901 -16.42 8.96 2.23
CA SER A 901 -15.96 7.90 3.13
C SER A 901 -17.01 7.60 4.19
N ASN A 902 -17.76 6.50 4.05
CA ASN A 902 -18.72 6.03 5.06
C ASN A 902 -19.01 4.52 4.88
N VAL A 903 -19.69 3.93 5.87
CA VAL A 903 -20.18 2.54 5.83
C VAL A 903 -21.70 2.55 5.75
N TYR A 904 -22.24 1.76 4.83
CA TYR A 904 -23.66 1.71 4.51
C TYR A 904 -24.22 0.31 4.67
N ALA A 905 -25.46 0.22 5.14
CA ALA A 905 -26.33 -0.93 4.94
C ALA A 905 -26.93 -0.84 3.52
N VAL A 906 -26.70 -1.86 2.70
CA VAL A 906 -27.02 -1.86 1.27
C VAL A 906 -27.99 -3.00 0.95
N THR A 907 -29.00 -2.70 0.13
CA THR A 907 -29.81 -3.68 -0.59
C THR A 907 -29.98 -3.27 -2.06
N ARG A 908 -29.78 -4.21 -2.97
CA ARG A 908 -29.94 -4.02 -4.43
C ARG A 908 -30.64 -5.25 -5.01
N ASN A 909 -31.56 -5.05 -5.95
CA ASN A 909 -32.19 -6.14 -6.69
C ASN A 909 -32.12 -5.88 -8.21
N ILE A 910 -32.03 -6.96 -9.00
CA ILE A 910 -31.78 -6.87 -10.44
C ILE A 910 -32.99 -6.38 -11.24
N GLU A 911 -34.20 -6.53 -10.69
CA GLU A 911 -35.45 -6.11 -11.32
C GLU A 911 -35.69 -4.60 -11.19
N GLU A 912 -35.10 -3.97 -10.18
CA GLU A 912 -35.24 -2.55 -9.84
C GLU A 912 -33.88 -1.96 -9.42
N PRO A 913 -32.84 -2.02 -10.30
CA PRO A 913 -31.49 -1.61 -9.95
C PRO A 913 -31.37 -0.11 -9.62
N GLU A 914 -32.28 0.71 -10.15
CA GLU A 914 -32.36 2.15 -9.87
C GLU A 914 -32.92 2.46 -8.46
N LEU A 915 -33.59 1.50 -7.81
CA LEU A 915 -34.15 1.63 -6.46
C LEU A 915 -33.22 1.07 -5.36
N ALA A 916 -31.92 0.95 -5.65
CA ALA A 916 -30.91 0.52 -4.68
C ALA A 916 -30.99 1.36 -3.39
N LYS A 917 -31.14 0.69 -2.25
CA LYS A 917 -31.20 1.35 -0.93
C LYS A 917 -29.82 1.31 -0.29
N MET A 918 -29.36 2.46 0.18
CA MET A 918 -28.04 2.63 0.80
C MET A 918 -28.16 3.57 2.01
N THR A 919 -28.29 2.99 3.19
CA THR A 919 -28.50 3.73 4.44
C THR A 919 -27.22 3.75 5.26
N PRO A 920 -26.70 4.92 5.70
CA PRO A 920 -25.54 4.97 6.59
C PRO A 920 -25.76 4.11 7.84
N ILE A 921 -24.78 3.27 8.22
CA ILE A 921 -24.90 2.41 9.41
C ILE A 921 -25.12 3.24 10.68
N ILE A 922 -24.40 4.36 10.79
CA ILE A 922 -24.64 5.38 11.81
C ILE A 922 -25.64 6.39 11.24
N PRO A 923 -26.86 6.47 11.79
CA PRO A 923 -27.88 7.42 11.32
C PRO A 923 -27.44 8.86 11.52
N ASN A 924 -27.87 9.76 10.63
CA ASN A 924 -27.65 11.19 10.84
C ASN A 924 -28.54 11.69 12.00
N PRO A 925 -28.04 12.58 12.87
CA PRO A 925 -28.83 13.08 14.01
C PRO A 925 -30.08 13.87 13.61
N ILE A 926 -30.21 14.28 12.35
CA ILE A 926 -31.40 14.97 11.81
C ILE A 926 -32.57 13.99 11.64
N ASP A 927 -32.30 12.73 11.26
CA ASP A 927 -33.33 11.68 11.10
C ASP A 927 -33.81 11.11 12.45
N SER A 928 -33.02 11.31 13.52
CA SER A 928 -33.37 10.91 14.89
C SER A 928 -34.39 11.82 15.57
N ASN A 929 -34.63 13.01 15.03
CA ASN A 929 -35.55 14.01 15.59
C ASN A 929 -36.96 13.97 14.97
N ALA A 930 -37.22 13.06 14.03
CA ALA A 930 -38.56 12.85 13.51
C ALA A 930 -39.40 12.00 14.48
N GLU A 931 -40.29 12.69 15.20
CA GLU A 931 -41.54 12.19 15.80
C GLU A 931 -41.45 11.11 16.90
N VAL A 932 -40.97 11.52 18.08
CA VAL A 932 -41.53 10.96 19.33
C VAL A 932 -42.89 11.62 19.57
N VAL A 933 -43.92 11.11 18.90
CA VAL A 933 -45.31 11.45 19.25
C VAL A 933 -45.62 10.75 20.56
N HIS A 934 -45.62 11.51 21.65
CA HIS A 934 -46.12 11.05 22.95
C HIS A 934 -47.62 10.76 22.86
N SER A 935 -48.00 9.50 22.71
CA SER A 935 -49.38 9.04 22.93
C SER A 935 -49.51 8.32 24.27
N GLY A 936 -50.15 8.99 25.24
CA GLY A 936 -50.90 8.34 26.32
C GLY A 936 -50.24 8.30 27.72
N PRO A 937 -50.85 8.89 28.76
CA PRO A 937 -50.37 8.81 30.14
C PRO A 937 -51.06 7.66 30.88
N THR A 938 -50.47 6.46 30.92
CA THR A 938 -50.58 5.49 32.04
C THR A 938 -49.90 4.16 31.70
N ALA A 939 -48.66 3.97 32.14
CA ALA A 939 -48.12 2.67 32.53
C ALA A 939 -46.80 2.88 33.29
N VAL A 940 -46.69 2.24 34.43
CA VAL A 940 -45.58 2.32 35.39
C VAL A 940 -44.30 1.72 34.79
N LYS A 941 -43.19 2.46 34.85
CA LYS A 941 -41.83 2.00 34.49
C LYS A 941 -41.34 0.89 35.43
N PRO A 942 -40.73 -0.19 34.92
CA PRO A 942 -39.60 -0.84 35.58
C PRO A 942 -38.31 -0.14 35.16
N ASP A 943 -37.50 0.26 36.15
CA ASP A 943 -36.14 0.78 35.96
C ASP A 943 -35.21 -0.30 35.37
N SER A 944 -35.06 -0.32 34.04
CA SER A 944 -33.94 -1.02 33.38
C SER A 944 -33.66 -0.59 31.93
N ASP A 945 -34.15 0.58 31.49
CA ASP A 945 -33.70 1.17 30.23
C ASP A 945 -32.80 2.38 30.55
N GLN A 946 -31.49 2.12 30.70
CA GLN A 946 -30.52 3.14 30.30
C GLN A 946 -30.67 3.29 28.79
N THR A 947 -31.55 4.19 28.37
CA THR A 947 -31.51 4.78 27.04
C THR A 947 -30.10 5.34 26.86
N LEU A 948 -29.25 4.61 26.14
CA LEU A 948 -27.91 5.04 25.76
C LEU A 948 -28.09 6.31 24.91
N THR A 949 -27.96 7.47 25.52
CA THR A 949 -27.97 8.76 24.80
C THR A 949 -26.80 8.75 23.82
N THR A 950 -27.10 8.85 22.53
CA THR A 950 -26.13 8.87 21.43
C THR A 950 -25.19 10.07 21.58
N ASN A 951 -23.96 9.84 22.06
CA ASN A 951 -22.93 10.87 22.15
C ASN A 951 -22.27 11.02 20.77
N THR A 952 -22.87 11.84 19.91
CA THR A 952 -22.29 12.16 18.60
C THR A 952 -21.10 13.11 18.75
N TRP A 953 -19.92 12.68 18.36
CA TRP A 953 -18.72 13.51 18.27
C TRP A 953 -18.67 14.16 16.88
N ASN A 954 -18.71 15.49 16.83
CA ASN A 954 -18.64 16.26 15.59
C ASN A 954 -17.54 17.32 15.72
N GLN A 955 -16.36 17.04 15.18
CA GLN A 955 -15.25 17.99 15.16
C GLN A 955 -15.14 18.62 13.78
N ARG A 956 -15.17 19.95 13.74
CA ARG A 956 -14.88 20.76 12.56
C ARG A 956 -13.66 21.62 12.85
N ASP A 957 -12.67 21.56 11.96
CA ASP A 957 -11.47 22.38 12.03
C ASP A 957 -11.17 22.98 10.66
N ASN A 958 -10.72 24.24 10.64
CA ASN A 958 -10.29 24.93 9.43
C ASN A 958 -9.04 25.75 9.76
N MET A 959 -7.93 25.39 9.12
CA MET A 959 -6.64 26.02 9.31
C MET A 959 -6.15 26.62 7.99
N CYS A 960 -5.90 27.93 7.97
CA CYS A 960 -5.39 28.64 6.80
C CYS A 960 -4.06 29.35 7.10
N ALA A 961 -3.12 29.25 6.17
CA ALA A 961 -1.90 30.05 6.12
C ALA A 961 -1.98 30.97 4.90
N GLU A 962 -2.20 32.27 5.12
CA GLU A 962 -2.48 33.27 4.08
C GLU A 962 -1.29 34.19 3.82
N SER A 963 -1.09 34.57 2.55
CA SER A 963 -0.12 35.58 2.15
C SER A 963 -0.76 36.71 1.36
N ASN A 964 -0.92 37.86 2.01
CA ASN A 964 -1.51 39.05 1.40
C ASN A 964 -0.57 39.72 0.38
N ILE A 965 0.72 39.37 0.34
CA ILE A 965 1.67 39.89 -0.66
C ILE A 965 1.41 39.25 -2.01
N TYR A 966 1.24 37.92 -2.03
CA TYR A 966 1.06 37.15 -3.26
C TYR A 966 -0.42 36.90 -3.60
N GLY A 967 -1.34 37.23 -2.69
CA GLY A 967 -2.78 37.02 -2.88
C GLY A 967 -3.19 35.56 -2.86
N VAL A 968 -2.46 34.71 -2.13
CA VAL A 968 -2.67 33.26 -2.06
C VAL A 968 -2.66 32.79 -0.61
N GLY A 969 -3.53 31.84 -0.27
CA GLY A 969 -3.55 31.12 0.99
C GLY A 969 -3.59 29.61 0.79
N LEU A 970 -3.06 28.86 1.75
CA LEU A 970 -3.16 27.41 1.82
C LEU A 970 -4.06 27.05 3.01
N CYS A 971 -5.18 26.38 2.74
CA CYS A 971 -6.15 26.00 3.76
C CYS A 971 -6.34 24.49 3.85
N VAL A 972 -6.49 23.98 5.07
CA VAL A 972 -6.92 22.63 5.40
C VAL A 972 -8.26 22.72 6.10
N GLU A 973 -9.30 22.16 5.47
CA GLU A 973 -10.63 22.01 6.06
C GLU A 973 -10.83 20.56 6.48
N SER A 974 -11.39 20.31 7.66
CA SER A 974 -11.74 18.97 8.10
C SER A 974 -13.03 18.94 8.91
N GLU A 975 -13.85 17.92 8.67
CA GLU A 975 -15.06 17.63 9.44
C GLU A 975 -15.15 16.13 9.66
N PHE A 976 -15.24 15.72 10.93
CA PHE A 976 -15.41 14.34 11.33
C PHE A 976 -16.68 14.21 12.17
N ARG A 977 -17.61 13.34 11.75
CA ARG A 977 -18.77 12.94 12.57
C ARG A 977 -18.65 11.47 12.89
N ARG A 978 -18.68 11.13 14.19
CA ARG A 978 -18.57 9.77 14.73
C ARG A 978 -19.59 9.57 15.84
N GLU A 979 -19.93 8.31 16.11
CA GLU A 979 -20.66 7.94 17.32
C GLU A 979 -19.67 7.39 18.34
N TYR A 980 -19.70 7.93 19.56
CA TYR A 980 -18.81 7.52 20.63
C TYR A 980 -19.42 6.35 21.40
N TYR A 981 -18.75 5.21 21.40
CA TYR A 981 -19.06 4.08 22.28
C TYR A 981 -18.12 4.12 23.49
N HIS A 982 -18.55 3.62 24.65
CA HIS A 982 -17.69 3.53 25.85
C HIS A 982 -16.43 2.67 25.62
N ASP A 983 -16.44 1.77 24.63
CA ASP A 983 -15.30 0.99 24.19
C ASP A 983 -14.84 1.44 22.79
N GLU A 984 -13.72 2.16 22.71
CA GLU A 984 -13.12 2.60 21.44
C GLU A 984 -12.37 1.46 20.74
N TYR A 985 -13.02 0.80 19.78
CA TYR A 985 -12.38 -0.15 18.87
C TYR A 985 -11.99 0.49 17.54
N PRO A 986 -10.90 0.03 16.88
CA PRO A 986 -10.41 0.54 15.60
C PRO A 986 -11.47 0.75 14.52
N LEU A 987 -12.46 -0.15 14.42
CA LEU A 987 -13.52 -0.04 13.42
C LEU A 987 -14.33 1.26 13.55
N TYR A 988 -14.59 1.73 14.78
CA TYR A 988 -15.41 2.92 15.01
C TYR A 988 -14.75 4.22 14.51
N TYR A 989 -13.42 4.26 14.34
CA TYR A 989 -12.76 5.39 13.69
C TYR A 989 -13.13 5.54 12.21
N PHE A 990 -13.61 4.47 11.57
CA PHE A 990 -14.04 4.46 10.17
C PHE A 990 -15.56 4.52 10.00
N LEU A 991 -16.32 4.35 11.08
CA LEU A 991 -17.77 4.42 11.06
C LEU A 991 -18.23 5.87 11.25
N GLY A 992 -18.84 6.45 10.21
CA GLY A 992 -19.35 7.82 10.22
C GLY A 992 -18.79 8.67 9.07
N TYR A 993 -19.02 9.97 9.17
CA TYR A 993 -18.73 10.94 8.10
C TYR A 993 -17.33 11.51 8.23
N THR A 994 -16.55 11.50 7.15
CA THR A 994 -15.25 12.18 7.07
C THR A 994 -15.16 13.06 5.84
N HIS A 995 -14.84 14.32 6.06
CA HIS A 995 -14.46 15.29 5.05
C HIS A 995 -13.10 15.88 5.43
N MET A 996 -12.19 15.96 4.47
CA MET A 996 -10.93 16.67 4.62
C MET A 996 -10.50 17.21 3.26
N ALA A 997 -10.21 18.51 3.17
CA ALA A 997 -9.81 19.16 1.94
C ALA A 997 -8.54 20.01 2.16
N PHE A 998 -7.64 19.96 1.19
CA PHE A 998 -6.47 20.82 1.09
C PHE A 998 -6.61 21.67 -0.17
N LYS A 999 -6.71 22.98 0.02
CA LYS A 999 -7.00 23.94 -1.05
C LYS A 999 -6.03 25.11 -1.06
N VAL A 1000 -5.72 25.58 -2.26
CA VAL A 1000 -5.12 26.89 -2.50
C VAL A 1000 -6.27 27.87 -2.72
N VAL A 1001 -6.36 28.92 -1.91
CA VAL A 1001 -7.43 29.91 -1.99
C VAL A 1001 -6.87 31.27 -2.41
N PRO A 1002 -7.60 32.06 -3.19
CA PRO A 1002 -7.26 33.45 -3.43
C PRO A 1002 -7.46 34.24 -2.13
N VAL A 1003 -6.49 35.09 -1.79
CA VAL A 1003 -6.54 35.98 -0.63
C VAL A 1003 -6.50 37.41 -1.13
N GLN A 1004 -7.20 38.31 -0.45
CA GLN A 1004 -7.17 39.73 -0.80
C GLN A 1004 -5.75 40.28 -0.64
N SER A 1005 -5.12 40.59 -1.78
CA SER A 1005 -3.76 41.09 -1.79
C SER A 1005 -3.68 42.57 -1.41
N ILE A 1006 -2.56 42.99 -0.80
CA ILE A 1006 -2.33 44.39 -0.39
C ILE A 1006 -2.30 45.31 -1.62
N LYS A 1007 -1.71 44.83 -2.71
CA LYS A 1007 -1.74 45.44 -4.04
C LYS A 1007 -2.24 44.43 -5.06
N PRO A 1008 -2.87 44.84 -6.18
CA PRO A 1008 -3.28 43.89 -7.21
C PRO A 1008 -2.04 43.14 -7.73
N VAL A 1009 -2.17 41.83 -7.98
CA VAL A 1009 -1.09 40.96 -8.44
C VAL A 1009 -1.48 40.35 -9.79
N ASP A 1010 -0.67 40.59 -10.81
CA ASP A 1010 -0.84 39.99 -12.14
C ASP A 1010 -0.12 38.65 -12.24
N LYS A 1011 1.11 38.59 -11.71
CA LYS A 1011 1.96 37.40 -11.71
C LYS A 1011 2.88 37.33 -10.50
N ILE A 1012 3.24 36.13 -10.11
CA ILE A 1012 4.26 35.83 -9.10
C ILE A 1012 5.53 35.44 -9.85
N HIS A 1013 6.59 36.22 -9.68
CA HIS A 1013 7.89 36.06 -10.33
C HIS A 1013 8.92 35.54 -9.33
N PHE A 1014 9.51 34.40 -9.66
CA PHE A 1014 10.66 33.85 -8.95
C PHE A 1014 11.89 33.94 -9.86
N GLU A 1015 12.96 34.55 -9.37
CA GLU A 1015 14.22 34.67 -10.12
C GLU A 1015 15.39 34.24 -9.23
N VAL A 1016 16.25 33.39 -9.79
CA VAL A 1016 17.56 33.04 -9.20
C VAL A 1016 18.63 33.54 -10.15
N ASN A 1017 19.51 34.39 -9.63
CA ASN A 1017 20.65 34.91 -10.37
C ASN A 1017 21.94 34.59 -9.61
N ALA A 1018 22.74 33.69 -10.19
CA ALA A 1018 24.04 33.29 -9.65
C ALA A 1018 25.22 33.85 -10.47
N SER A 1019 24.99 34.91 -11.25
CA SER A 1019 26.07 35.70 -11.84
C SER A 1019 26.83 36.47 -10.75
N PRO A 1020 28.15 36.62 -10.86
CA PRO A 1020 28.93 37.53 -10.00
C PRO A 1020 28.56 38.97 -10.35
N SER A 1021 27.39 39.43 -9.93
CA SER A 1021 26.91 40.79 -10.17
C SER A 1021 27.43 41.73 -9.07
N GLY A 1022 28.26 42.69 -9.47
CA GLY A 1022 28.54 43.87 -8.67
C GLY A 1022 27.29 44.76 -8.56
N HIS A 1023 26.43 44.50 -7.57
CA HIS A 1023 25.42 45.47 -7.18
C HIS A 1023 26.08 46.59 -6.37
N PRO A 1024 25.96 47.87 -6.78
CA PRO A 1024 26.56 48.99 -6.07
C PRO A 1024 25.63 49.41 -4.91
N VAL A 1025 25.56 48.61 -3.85
CA VAL A 1025 25.28 49.21 -2.54
C VAL A 1025 26.54 49.97 -2.16
N SER A 1026 26.44 51.28 -1.90
CA SER A 1026 27.57 52.13 -1.51
C SER A 1026 28.44 51.37 -0.52
N THR A 1027 29.64 50.97 -0.94
CA THR A 1027 30.61 50.22 -0.12
C THR A 1027 30.86 50.92 1.20
N ARG A 1028 30.67 52.25 1.24
CA ARG A 1028 30.68 53.09 2.44
C ARG A 1028 29.55 52.82 3.42
N GLN A 1029 28.29 52.74 2.95
CA GLN A 1029 27.14 52.41 3.80
C GLN A 1029 27.21 50.97 4.32
N LEU A 1030 27.63 50.03 3.46
CA LEU A 1030 27.80 48.63 3.86
C LEU A 1030 28.93 48.48 4.91
N LEU A 1031 30.07 49.15 4.73
CA LEU A 1031 31.15 49.20 5.74
C LEU A 1031 30.69 49.87 7.04
N GLU A 1032 29.83 50.89 6.98
CA GLU A 1032 29.29 51.55 8.18
C GLU A 1032 28.31 50.64 8.94
N THR A 1033 27.41 49.95 8.24
CA THR A 1033 26.51 48.96 8.85
C THR A 1033 27.29 47.78 9.44
N LEU A 1034 28.30 47.28 8.73
CA LEU A 1034 29.19 46.22 9.20
C LEU A 1034 30.03 46.66 10.42
N ARG A 1035 30.57 47.88 10.42
CA ARG A 1035 31.28 48.46 11.59
C ARG A 1035 30.35 48.63 12.79
N ARG A 1036 29.11 49.05 12.57
CA ARG A 1036 28.14 49.28 13.65
C ARG A 1036 27.66 47.97 14.28
N LEU A 1037 27.36 46.96 13.46
CA LEU A 1037 27.01 45.60 13.94
C LEU A 1037 28.17 44.91 14.67
N SER A 1038 29.40 45.10 14.20
CA SER A 1038 30.62 44.59 14.86
C SER A 1038 30.94 45.29 16.20
N MET A 1039 30.67 46.59 16.32
CA MET A 1039 30.89 47.34 17.56
C MET A 1039 29.89 46.98 18.66
N GLU A 1040 28.63 46.68 18.31
CA GLU A 1040 27.62 46.20 19.27
C GLU A 1040 27.95 44.81 19.83
N ASP A 1041 28.50 43.90 19.01
CA ASP A 1041 28.92 42.54 19.42
C ASP A 1041 30.02 42.58 20.51
N ASN A 1042 30.98 43.52 20.43
CA ASN A 1042 32.07 43.62 21.39
C ASN A 1042 31.66 44.26 22.73
N GLN A 1043 30.56 45.03 22.77
CA GLN A 1043 30.08 45.67 24.00
C GLN A 1043 29.14 44.77 24.81
N GLN A 1044 28.31 43.93 24.17
CA GLN A 1044 27.42 43.02 24.91
C GLN A 1044 28.13 41.80 25.52
N VAL A 1045 29.21 41.30 24.89
CA VAL A 1045 29.99 40.17 25.43
C VAL A 1045 30.82 40.55 26.66
N ARG A 1046 31.16 41.83 26.86
CA ARG A 1046 31.96 42.29 28.01
C ARG A 1046 31.17 42.68 29.26
N LEU A 1047 29.84 42.75 29.19
CA LEU A 1047 29.00 43.22 30.32
C LEU A 1047 28.41 42.10 31.20
N SER A 1048 28.87 40.85 31.08
CA SER A 1048 28.33 39.72 31.86
C SER A 1048 29.36 38.84 32.57
N SER A 1049 30.53 39.38 32.93
CA SER A 1049 31.50 38.67 33.78
C SER A 1049 32.07 39.56 34.90
N ASP A 1050 31.33 39.68 36.00
CA ASP A 1050 31.89 40.10 37.29
C ASP A 1050 31.99 38.87 38.21
N SER A 1051 33.21 38.41 38.45
CA SER A 1051 33.68 37.97 39.77
C SER A 1051 35.19 37.80 39.78
N ALA A 1052 35.80 38.40 40.80
CA ALA A 1052 37.22 38.66 40.92
C ALA A 1052 38.05 37.45 41.38
N SER A 1053 39.27 37.33 40.86
CA SER A 1053 40.46 37.13 41.70
C SER A 1053 41.71 37.59 40.95
N SER A 1054 42.51 38.38 41.66
CA SER A 1054 43.77 38.97 41.25
C SER A 1054 44.92 37.98 41.35
N GLU A 1055 45.86 38.00 40.41
CA GLU A 1055 47.28 38.11 40.75
C GLU A 1055 48.14 38.60 39.58
N ARG A 1056 49.14 39.41 39.93
CA ARG A 1056 50.06 40.15 39.05
C ARG A 1056 51.10 39.24 38.43
N GLY A 1057 51.38 39.44 37.15
CA GLY A 1057 52.60 38.96 36.49
C GLY A 1057 52.88 39.77 35.23
N SER A 1058 53.66 40.83 35.38
CA SER A 1058 54.11 41.71 34.30
C SER A 1058 55.26 41.09 33.51
N HIS A 1059 55.12 40.91 32.20
CA HIS A 1059 56.25 41.00 31.26
C HIS A 1059 55.77 41.57 29.92
N GLN A 1060 56.20 42.80 29.64
CA GLN A 1060 56.20 43.39 28.30
C GLN A 1060 57.25 42.68 27.43
N ARG A 1061 56.90 42.38 26.17
CA ARG A 1061 57.74 42.63 24.98
C ARG A 1061 56.88 42.56 23.69
N PRO A 1062 57.33 43.20 22.59
CA PRO A 1062 56.48 43.90 21.62
C PRO A 1062 56.24 43.09 20.36
N ASP A 1063 55.08 43.26 19.74
CA ASP A 1063 54.89 42.97 18.31
C ASP A 1063 54.20 44.17 17.66
N ASP A 1064 55.03 45.09 17.17
CA ASP A 1064 54.71 45.93 16.01
C ASP A 1064 54.57 45.01 14.80
N ASN A 1065 53.34 44.85 14.27
CA ASN A 1065 53.00 44.59 12.85
C ASN A 1065 51.55 44.07 12.72
N LEU A 1066 50.56 44.88 13.12
CA LEU A 1066 49.12 44.58 12.96
C LEU A 1066 48.40 45.66 12.14
N MET A 1067 49.07 46.18 11.12
CA MET A 1067 48.52 47.24 10.28
C MET A 1067 48.65 46.93 8.79
N GLU A 1068 48.21 45.75 8.33
CA GLU A 1068 48.07 45.54 6.87
C GLU A 1068 46.98 44.56 6.35
N ASP A 1069 46.13 43.92 7.18
CA ASP A 1069 45.28 42.80 6.69
C ASP A 1069 43.74 42.95 6.84
N TRP A 1070 43.19 44.17 6.76
CA TRP A 1070 41.73 44.44 6.94
C TRP A 1070 40.93 44.76 5.66
N ASN A 1071 41.37 44.33 4.47
CA ASN A 1071 40.70 44.63 3.19
C ASN A 1071 40.17 43.38 2.44
N SER A 1072 39.28 42.61 3.06
CA SER A 1072 38.47 41.61 2.33
C SER A 1072 37.02 42.09 2.24
N THR A 1073 36.60 42.53 1.05
CA THR A 1073 35.21 42.95 0.76
C THR A 1073 34.29 41.73 0.62
N PRO A 1074 33.08 41.74 1.21
CA PRO A 1074 32.09 40.68 0.99
C PRO A 1074 31.67 40.62 -0.48
N GLU A 1075 31.68 39.43 -1.08
CA GLU A 1075 31.23 39.19 -2.45
C GLU A 1075 29.82 38.58 -2.44
N ALA A 1076 28.90 39.12 -3.25
CA ALA A 1076 27.58 38.51 -3.46
C ALA A 1076 27.72 37.28 -4.37
N VAL A 1077 27.20 36.14 -3.91
CA VAL A 1077 27.39 34.83 -4.59
C VAL A 1077 26.17 34.45 -5.43
N PHE A 1078 24.96 34.69 -4.91
CA PHE A 1078 23.71 34.54 -5.65
C PHE A 1078 22.61 35.40 -5.01
N ASN A 1079 21.66 35.82 -5.84
CA ASN A 1079 20.44 36.51 -5.45
C ASN A 1079 19.21 35.65 -5.77
N VAL A 1080 18.24 35.64 -4.86
CA VAL A 1080 16.93 35.02 -5.05
C VAL A 1080 15.85 36.08 -4.83
N ASN A 1081 15.07 36.32 -5.88
CA ASN A 1081 13.94 37.24 -5.88
C ASN A 1081 12.64 36.46 -5.89
N PHE A 1082 11.70 36.84 -5.03
CA PHE A 1082 10.35 36.30 -5.03
C PHE A 1082 9.34 37.45 -4.94
N PHE A 1083 8.81 37.87 -6.09
CA PHE A 1083 8.03 39.10 -6.24
C PHE A 1083 6.61 38.85 -6.75
N ALA A 1084 5.65 39.54 -6.15
CA ALA A 1084 4.36 39.85 -6.76
C ALA A 1084 4.55 41.06 -7.70
N MET A 1085 4.16 40.89 -8.96
CA MET A 1085 4.27 41.92 -10.00
C MET A 1085 2.89 42.35 -10.49
N ASN A 1086 2.76 43.63 -10.87
CA ASN A 1086 1.55 44.23 -11.40
C ASN A 1086 1.91 45.31 -12.43
N GLY A 1087 1.70 45.02 -13.71
CA GLY A 1087 2.09 45.89 -14.82
C GLY A 1087 3.48 46.50 -14.66
N ASN A 1088 3.56 47.83 -14.71
CA ASN A 1088 4.80 48.61 -14.54
C ASN A 1088 5.01 49.15 -13.11
N GLN A 1089 4.25 48.67 -12.12
CA GLN A 1089 4.44 49.09 -10.74
C GLN A 1089 5.68 48.43 -10.12
N LYS A 1090 6.21 49.03 -9.05
CA LYS A 1090 7.34 48.43 -8.31
C LYS A 1090 6.92 47.07 -7.73
N PRO A 1091 7.76 46.02 -7.87
CA PRO A 1091 7.46 44.71 -7.34
C PRO A 1091 7.37 44.73 -5.81
N GLU A 1092 6.51 43.88 -5.26
CA GLU A 1092 6.44 43.63 -3.82
C GLU A 1092 6.82 42.19 -3.52
N GLY A 1093 7.55 41.92 -2.43
CA GLY A 1093 7.95 40.56 -2.10
C GLY A 1093 9.24 40.52 -1.31
N TYR A 1094 10.08 39.53 -1.60
CA TYR A 1094 11.33 39.32 -0.88
C TYR A 1094 12.51 39.22 -1.86
N ASP A 1095 13.59 39.90 -1.51
CA ASP A 1095 14.90 39.84 -2.13
C ASP A 1095 15.88 39.21 -1.13
N ALA A 1096 16.54 38.13 -1.51
CA ALA A 1096 17.43 37.38 -0.64
C ALA A 1096 18.82 37.29 -1.27
N VAL A 1097 19.76 38.03 -0.70
CA VAL A 1097 21.14 38.11 -1.20
C VAL A 1097 22.08 37.36 -0.26
N PHE A 1098 22.85 36.43 -0.82
CA PHE A 1098 23.87 35.69 -0.10
C PHE A 1098 25.26 36.27 -0.38
N TYR A 1099 25.96 36.65 0.69
CA TYR A 1099 27.31 37.19 0.67
C TYR A 1099 28.31 36.22 1.30
N TYR A 1100 29.51 36.18 0.75
CA TYR A 1100 30.63 35.39 1.24
C TYR A 1100 31.89 36.25 1.38
N THR A 1101 32.57 36.17 2.52
CA THR A 1101 33.85 36.88 2.75
C THR A 1101 34.98 35.86 2.97
N PRO A 1102 36.00 35.80 2.08
CA PRO A 1102 37.11 34.87 2.24
C PRO A 1102 38.21 35.40 3.19
N LYS A 1103 38.43 34.68 4.31
CA LYS A 1103 39.53 34.84 5.33
C LYS A 1103 39.55 36.20 6.08
N PRO A 1104 40.10 36.28 7.31
CA PRO A 1104 40.74 35.23 8.14
C PRO A 1104 39.75 34.34 8.93
N SER A 1105 38.49 34.74 9.07
CA SER A 1105 37.38 33.89 9.53
C SER A 1105 36.39 33.75 8.38
N LYS A 1106 36.07 32.53 7.93
CA LYS A 1106 35.03 32.35 6.90
C LYS A 1106 33.71 32.87 7.46
N SER A 1107 33.21 33.96 6.90
CA SER A 1107 31.90 34.52 7.25
C SER A 1107 30.97 34.48 6.05
N THR A 1108 29.75 34.04 6.30
CA THR A 1108 28.66 34.13 5.33
C THR A 1108 27.59 35.04 5.89
N GLN A 1109 26.92 35.75 5.01
CA GLN A 1109 25.83 36.64 5.39
C GLN A 1109 24.68 36.46 4.41
N LEU A 1110 23.51 36.09 4.91
CA LEU A 1110 22.26 36.09 4.16
C LEU A 1110 21.42 37.27 4.62
N ILE A 1111 21.07 38.14 3.68
CA ILE A 1111 20.16 39.26 3.93
C ILE A 1111 18.89 39.01 3.13
N VAL A 1112 17.77 38.81 3.82
CA VAL A 1112 16.44 38.78 3.23
C VAL A 1112 15.77 40.11 3.51
N SER A 1113 15.48 40.88 2.46
CA SER A 1113 14.81 42.17 2.55
C SER A 1113 13.40 42.05 1.98
N GLN A 1114 12.42 42.60 2.69
CA GLN A 1114 11.10 42.78 2.08
C GLN A 1114 11.15 44.00 1.17
N VAL A 1115 10.74 43.83 -0.08
CA VAL A 1115 10.68 44.87 -1.10
C VAL A 1115 9.25 45.40 -1.16
N GLY A 1116 9.07 46.71 -0.96
CA GLY A 1116 7.76 47.39 -0.94
C GLY A 1116 7.85 48.83 -0.43
N GLU A 1117 6.79 49.63 -0.57
CA GLU A 1117 6.78 51.04 -0.12
C GLU A 1117 6.69 51.16 1.41
N ASN A 1118 7.58 51.95 2.02
CA ASN A 1118 7.65 52.19 3.47
C ASN A 1118 7.85 50.93 4.34
N ILE A 1119 8.47 49.88 3.78
CA ILE A 1119 8.77 48.64 4.51
C ILE A 1119 10.28 48.60 4.82
N ASN A 1120 10.61 48.45 6.10
CA ASN A 1120 11.99 48.33 6.58
C ASN A 1120 12.27 46.94 7.20
N TRP A 1121 11.40 45.96 6.96
CA TRP A 1121 11.59 44.60 7.46
C TRP A 1121 12.76 43.94 6.72
N LYS A 1122 13.73 43.46 7.49
CA LYS A 1122 14.86 42.66 7.01
C LYS A 1122 15.14 41.54 7.99
N MET A 1123 15.67 40.45 7.46
CA MET A 1123 16.29 39.38 8.23
C MET A 1123 17.76 39.26 7.81
N CYS A 1124 18.65 39.36 8.79
CA CYS A 1124 20.08 39.29 8.62
C CYS A 1124 20.58 38.06 9.36
N ILE A 1125 21.16 37.12 8.63
CA ILE A 1125 21.77 35.91 9.17
C ILE A 1125 23.26 36.02 8.92
N ASN A 1126 24.02 36.22 9.98
CA ASN A 1126 25.47 36.27 9.93
C ASN A 1126 26.02 34.98 10.52
N THR A 1127 26.76 34.21 9.74
CA THR A 1127 27.48 33.05 10.25
C THR A 1127 28.97 33.34 10.25
N THR A 1128 29.65 32.94 11.32
CA THR A 1128 31.10 33.03 11.45
C THR A 1128 31.63 31.70 11.94
N VAL A 1129 32.60 31.16 11.21
CA VAL A 1129 33.22 29.88 11.56
C VAL A 1129 34.71 30.11 11.78
N LYS A 1130 35.15 29.96 13.03
CA LYS A 1130 36.57 29.88 13.39
C LYS A 1130 36.99 28.41 13.39
N PRO A 1131 37.92 27.99 12.51
CA PRO A 1131 38.34 26.61 12.41
C PRO A 1131 38.71 26.02 13.79
N HIS A 1132 38.19 24.84 14.10
CA HIS A 1132 38.48 24.07 15.32
C HIS A 1132 38.15 24.69 16.70
N VAL A 1133 37.64 25.92 16.77
CA VAL A 1133 37.41 26.63 18.05
C VAL A 1133 35.93 26.93 18.28
N GLU A 1134 35.30 27.67 17.38
CA GLU A 1134 33.95 28.20 17.59
C GLU A 1134 33.18 28.35 16.26
N ALA A 1135 31.87 28.12 16.29
CA ALA A 1135 30.98 28.51 15.20
C ALA A 1135 29.79 29.27 15.78
N MET A 1136 29.49 30.43 15.20
CA MET A 1136 28.44 31.32 15.68
C MET A 1136 27.54 31.73 14.52
N ALA A 1137 26.23 31.61 14.71
CA ALA A 1137 25.21 32.12 13.79
C ALA A 1137 24.32 33.11 14.54
N ASN A 1138 24.29 34.36 14.06
CA ASN A 1138 23.46 35.42 14.60
C ASN A 1138 22.34 35.70 13.61
N ILE A 1139 21.11 35.46 14.04
CA ILE A 1139 19.88 35.66 13.27
C ILE A 1139 19.18 36.86 13.88
N ARG A 1140 19.09 37.96 13.15
CA ARG A 1140 18.35 39.15 13.58
C ARG A 1140 17.29 39.50 12.56
N TRP A 1141 16.09 39.88 12.99
CA TRP A 1141 15.00 40.21 12.07
C TRP A 1141 14.07 41.30 12.62
N GLY A 1142 13.23 41.85 11.75
CA GLY A 1142 12.36 42.99 12.05
C GLY A 1142 12.83 44.26 11.35
N ALA A 1143 12.50 45.42 11.91
CA ALA A 1143 12.92 46.70 11.35
C ALA A 1143 14.45 46.77 11.30
N GLU A 1144 15.02 46.79 10.09
CA GLU A 1144 16.45 46.83 9.80
C GLU A 1144 17.29 45.79 10.58
N CYS A 1145 16.74 44.58 10.78
CA CYS A 1145 17.38 43.50 11.55
C CYS A 1145 17.70 43.87 13.03
N GLN A 1146 16.90 44.74 13.67
CA GLN A 1146 17.14 45.19 15.05
C GLN A 1146 16.07 44.79 16.06
N THR A 1147 14.86 44.43 15.62
CA THR A 1147 13.71 44.21 16.53
C THR A 1147 13.82 42.92 17.33
N TYR A 1148 14.24 41.84 16.68
CA TYR A 1148 14.33 40.51 17.26
C TYR A 1148 15.71 39.93 16.97
N GLY A 1149 16.22 39.11 17.90
CA GLY A 1149 17.55 38.55 17.79
C GLY A 1149 17.66 37.20 18.46
N MET A 1150 18.32 36.28 17.78
CA MET A 1150 18.71 34.98 18.26
C MET A 1150 20.17 34.72 17.89
N SER A 1151 20.95 34.21 18.83
CA SER A 1151 22.32 33.76 18.60
C SER A 1151 22.41 32.28 18.88
N ILE A 1152 23.07 31.58 17.98
CA ILE A 1152 23.39 30.17 18.11
C ILE A 1152 24.91 30.08 18.16
N THR A 1153 25.46 29.66 19.29
CA THR A 1153 26.89 29.42 19.45
C THR A 1153 27.17 27.95 19.65
N SER A 1154 28.21 27.47 18.98
CA SER A 1154 28.75 26.13 19.17
C SER A 1154 30.23 26.23 19.47
N GLU A 1155 30.61 25.77 20.66
CA GLU A 1155 31.97 25.84 21.20
C GLU A 1155 32.53 24.44 21.44
N ASN A 1156 33.79 24.26 21.05
CA ASN A 1156 34.56 23.05 21.34
C ASN A 1156 35.56 23.34 22.45
N ALA A 1157 35.43 22.65 23.59
CA ALA A 1157 36.44 22.69 24.64
C ALA A 1157 37.43 21.53 24.46
N ARG A 1158 38.68 21.84 24.11
CA ARG A 1158 39.82 20.89 24.11
C ARG A 1158 40.86 21.37 25.13
N PHE A 1159 40.80 20.82 26.33
CA PHE A 1159 41.90 20.94 27.30
C PHE A 1159 42.78 19.69 27.21
N PRO A 1160 44.12 19.80 27.25
CA PRO A 1160 45.00 18.64 27.36
C PRO A 1160 44.60 17.79 28.58
N GLY A 1161 44.13 16.55 28.36
CA GLY A 1161 43.71 15.62 29.42
C GLY A 1161 42.20 15.56 29.72
N ALA A 1162 41.35 16.38 29.07
CA ALA A 1162 39.89 16.34 29.26
C ALA A 1162 39.15 15.67 28.08
N LYS A 1163 37.99 15.07 28.35
CA LYS A 1163 37.12 14.43 27.34
C LYS A 1163 36.57 15.47 26.34
N PRO A 1164 36.50 15.16 25.02
CA PRO A 1164 35.91 16.06 24.02
C PRO A 1164 34.50 16.47 24.41
N LYS A 1165 34.26 17.79 24.44
CA LYS A 1165 32.96 18.37 24.78
C LYS A 1165 32.55 19.38 23.72
N ILE A 1166 31.34 19.19 23.19
CA ILE A 1166 30.65 20.15 22.32
C ILE A 1166 29.56 20.79 23.15
N ASN A 1167 29.59 22.11 23.28
CA ASN A 1167 28.48 22.87 23.83
C ASN A 1167 27.79 23.59 22.67
N ALA A 1168 26.48 23.45 22.58
CA ALA A 1168 25.64 24.24 21.71
C ALA A 1168 24.72 25.09 22.60
N LYS A 1169 24.56 26.35 22.24
CA LYS A 1169 23.81 27.32 23.02
C LYS A 1169 22.96 28.14 22.07
N ILE A 1170 21.67 28.21 22.36
CA ILE A 1170 20.73 29.08 21.67
C ILE A 1170 20.30 30.13 22.68
N GLN A 1171 20.54 31.41 22.38
CA GLN A 1171 20.10 32.53 23.19
C GLN A 1171 19.25 33.46 22.34
N TRP A 1172 18.26 34.10 22.96
CA TRP A 1172 17.42 35.07 22.27
C TRP A 1172 17.15 36.29 23.15
N THR A 1173 16.91 37.45 22.54
CA THR A 1173 16.63 38.70 23.25
C THR A 1173 15.12 38.88 23.44
N THR A 1174 14.45 39.20 22.34
CA THR A 1174 12.99 39.32 22.26
C THR A 1174 12.55 38.53 21.03
N ILE A 1175 11.45 37.78 21.16
CA ILE A 1175 10.83 37.02 20.07
C ILE A 1175 9.37 37.46 19.91
N PRO A 1176 8.79 37.37 18.70
CA PRO A 1176 7.38 37.70 18.47
C PRO A 1176 6.45 36.87 19.39
N LYS A 1177 5.36 37.48 19.88
CA LYS A 1177 4.39 36.80 20.77
C LYS A 1177 3.85 35.50 20.17
N ASN A 1178 3.46 35.52 18.89
CA ASN A 1178 2.96 34.34 18.19
C ASN A 1178 4.02 33.22 18.13
N LEU A 1179 5.29 33.57 17.92
CA LEU A 1179 6.39 32.59 17.92
C LEU A 1179 6.61 32.02 19.32
N ALA A 1180 6.52 32.85 20.37
CA ALA A 1180 6.60 32.39 21.75
C ALA A 1180 5.48 31.42 22.12
N GLU A 1181 4.24 31.67 21.68
CA GLU A 1181 3.10 30.77 21.91
C GLU A 1181 3.29 29.41 21.23
N VAL A 1182 3.73 29.40 19.96
CA VAL A 1182 4.04 28.16 19.22
C VAL A 1182 5.16 27.37 19.90
N CYS A 1183 6.24 28.04 20.29
CA CYS A 1183 7.36 27.40 21.00
C CYS A 1183 6.91 26.81 22.35
N THR A 1184 6.05 27.52 23.10
CA THR A 1184 5.51 27.03 24.38
C THR A 1184 4.64 25.78 24.17
N ARG A 1185 3.81 25.76 23.12
CA ARG A 1185 3.02 24.57 22.76
C ARG A 1185 3.92 23.39 22.39
N PHE A 1186 4.97 23.62 21.61
CA PHE A 1186 5.94 22.59 21.26
C PHE A 1186 6.70 22.06 22.49
N GLU A 1187 7.11 22.95 23.41
CA GLU A 1187 7.80 22.61 24.65
C GLU A 1187 6.99 21.62 25.51
N SER A 1188 5.66 21.72 25.50
CA SER A 1188 4.78 20.81 26.26
C SER A 1188 4.86 19.34 25.85
N TYR A 1189 5.30 19.03 24.60
CA TYR A 1189 5.46 17.66 24.11
C TYR A 1189 6.84 17.07 24.41
N ILE A 1190 7.85 17.91 24.69
CA ILE A 1190 9.25 17.50 24.86
C ILE A 1190 9.42 16.46 25.98
N PRO A 1191 8.78 16.58 27.17
CA PRO A 1191 8.88 15.55 28.22
C PRO A 1191 8.39 14.18 27.75
N GLY A 1192 7.32 14.12 26.96
CA GLY A 1192 6.79 12.86 26.42
C GLY A 1192 7.73 12.23 25.40
N ILE A 1193 8.29 13.03 24.50
CA ILE A 1193 9.30 12.58 23.53
C ILE A 1193 10.58 12.12 24.23
N ALA A 1194 11.04 12.87 25.24
CA ALA A 1194 12.19 12.51 26.04
C ALA A 1194 12.00 11.14 26.71
N LEU A 1195 10.83 10.88 27.29
CA LEU A 1195 10.49 9.58 27.89
C LEU A 1195 10.50 8.45 26.84
N LEU A 1196 9.90 8.66 25.66
CA LEU A 1196 9.91 7.67 24.57
C LEU A 1196 11.33 7.35 24.06
N LEU A 1197 12.27 8.30 24.23
CA LEU A 1197 13.67 8.15 23.84
C LEU A 1197 14.59 7.76 25.01
N ASP A 1198 14.06 7.28 26.13
CA ASP A 1198 14.78 6.92 27.38
C ASP A 1198 15.65 8.05 27.96
N PHE A 1199 15.25 9.31 27.81
CA PHE A 1199 15.87 10.44 28.51
C PHE A 1199 15.24 10.64 29.88
N TYR A 1200 16.06 10.97 30.87
CA TYR A 1200 15.62 11.33 32.20
C TYR A 1200 15.33 12.83 32.26
N GLN A 1201 14.24 13.20 32.93
CA GLN A 1201 13.90 14.60 33.20
C GLN A 1201 14.26 14.95 34.65
N LYS A 1202 14.84 16.14 34.84
CA LYS A 1202 15.08 16.75 36.14
C LYS A 1202 14.49 18.15 36.14
N HIS A 1203 13.64 18.46 37.11
CA HIS A 1203 13.12 19.81 37.28
C HIS A 1203 14.20 20.70 37.91
N GLU A 1204 14.69 21.68 37.17
CA GLU A 1204 15.67 22.67 37.63
C GLU A 1204 15.50 23.96 36.83
N LYS A 1205 15.56 25.12 37.50
CA LYS A 1205 15.43 26.43 36.86
C LYS A 1205 16.77 26.83 36.22
N ASN A 1206 16.80 26.86 34.90
CA ASN A 1206 17.93 27.32 34.11
C ASN A 1206 17.71 28.76 33.62
N VAL A 1207 18.58 29.26 32.74
CA VAL A 1207 18.51 30.62 32.20
C VAL A 1207 17.25 30.78 31.33
N LYS A 1208 16.46 31.84 31.55
CA LYS A 1208 15.11 31.99 30.96
C LYS A 1208 15.06 32.13 29.44
N GLN A 1209 16.06 32.77 28.83
CA GLN A 1209 16.09 33.06 27.39
C GLN A 1209 17.22 32.31 26.70
N GLU A 1210 17.42 31.06 27.13
CA GLU A 1210 18.53 30.24 26.69
C GLU A 1210 18.18 28.77 26.75
N ILE A 1211 18.55 28.04 25.70
CA ILE A 1211 18.60 26.59 25.69
C ILE A 1211 20.05 26.21 25.48
N SER A 1212 20.58 25.34 26.32
CA SER A 1212 21.94 24.82 26.16
C SER A 1212 21.92 23.31 26.07
N ALA A 1213 22.63 22.77 25.08
CA ALA A 1213 22.89 21.37 24.92
C ALA A 1213 24.38 21.11 25.08
N SER A 1214 24.73 20.07 25.83
CA SER A 1214 26.10 19.61 25.94
C SER A 1214 26.20 18.15 25.55
N LEU A 1215 27.20 17.87 24.72
CA LEU A 1215 27.57 16.56 24.25
C LEU A 1215 28.96 16.27 24.80
N VAL A 1216 29.10 15.24 25.63
CA VAL A 1216 30.40 14.85 26.20
C VAL A 1216 30.73 13.45 25.73
N ALA A 1217 31.86 13.28 25.04
CA ALA A 1217 32.34 11.95 24.68
C ALA A 1217 32.82 11.22 25.95
N THR A 1218 32.01 10.31 26.48
CA THR A 1218 32.34 9.57 27.70
C THR A 1218 33.33 8.44 27.45
N SER A 1219 33.32 7.85 26.25
CA SER A 1219 34.27 6.84 25.77
C SER A 1219 34.49 6.97 24.26
N ALA A 1220 35.18 6.02 23.63
CA ALA A 1220 35.41 6.03 22.18
C ALA A 1220 34.13 5.84 21.35
N ASP A 1221 33.05 5.37 21.96
CA ASP A 1221 31.79 4.96 21.31
C ASP A 1221 30.54 5.29 22.13
N SER A 1222 30.69 6.13 23.17
CA SER A 1222 29.55 6.60 23.98
C SER A 1222 29.60 8.09 24.22
N ILE A 1223 28.42 8.72 24.22
CA ILE A 1223 28.25 10.13 24.49
C ILE A 1223 27.22 10.33 25.60
N ASP A 1224 27.44 11.35 26.42
CA ASP A 1224 26.44 11.85 27.34
C ASP A 1224 25.81 13.09 26.73
N VAL A 1225 24.49 13.12 26.73
CA VAL A 1225 23.69 14.22 26.21
C VAL A 1225 22.95 14.86 27.37
N THR A 1226 23.09 16.18 27.51
CA THR A 1226 22.32 16.97 28.48
C THR A 1226 21.77 18.19 27.76
N ILE A 1227 20.46 18.41 27.85
CA ILE A 1227 19.77 19.55 27.27
C ILE A 1227 19.05 20.28 28.39
N LYS A 1228 19.37 21.56 28.57
CA LYS A 1228 18.82 22.44 29.59
C LYS A 1228 17.81 23.38 28.95
N PHE A 1229 16.56 23.26 29.38
CA PHE A 1229 15.48 24.20 29.09
C PHE A 1229 15.27 25.15 30.28
N PRO A 1230 14.62 26.30 30.09
CA PRO A 1230 14.39 27.27 31.17
C PRO A 1230 13.84 26.70 32.48
N GLU A 1231 12.88 25.78 32.42
CA GLU A 1231 12.19 25.24 33.62
C GLU A 1231 12.62 23.80 34.00
N TYR A 1232 13.31 23.08 33.12
CA TYR A 1232 13.76 21.70 33.37
C TYR A 1232 14.95 21.30 32.50
N THR A 1233 15.60 20.20 32.86
CA THR A 1233 16.72 19.61 32.11
C THR A 1233 16.38 18.17 31.75
N VAL A 1234 16.68 17.76 30.52
CA VAL A 1234 16.63 16.36 30.08
C VAL A 1234 18.03 15.86 29.81
N TYR A 1235 18.32 14.62 30.20
CA TYR A 1235 19.64 14.05 30.04
C TYR A 1235 19.60 12.54 29.82
N ARG A 1236 20.59 12.03 29.10
CA ARG A 1236 20.82 10.60 28.91
C ARG A 1236 22.32 10.34 28.82
N GLN A 1237 22.77 9.34 29.56
CA GLN A 1237 24.18 8.96 29.63
C GLN A 1237 24.46 7.73 28.77
N ALA A 1238 25.71 7.58 28.36
CA ALA A 1238 26.22 6.40 27.64
C ALA A 1238 25.45 6.05 26.36
N ILE A 1239 25.00 7.06 25.60
CA ILE A 1239 24.35 6.85 24.30
C ILE A 1239 25.39 6.30 23.31
N PRO A 1240 25.16 5.13 22.68
CA PRO A 1240 26.08 4.58 21.70
C PRO A 1240 26.22 5.49 20.48
N PHE A 1241 27.43 5.93 20.16
CA PHE A 1241 27.71 6.85 19.05
C PHE A 1241 28.61 6.17 18.00
N PRO A 1242 28.20 6.14 16.71
CA PRO A 1242 28.83 5.29 15.69
C PRO A 1242 30.16 5.83 15.10
N LEU A 1243 30.68 6.96 15.59
CA LEU A 1243 31.91 7.59 15.10
C LEU A 1243 32.93 7.78 16.24
N PRO A 1244 34.24 7.61 15.99
CA PRO A 1244 35.28 7.87 17.00
C PRO A 1244 35.30 9.36 17.41
N PRO A 1245 35.73 9.72 18.64
CA PRO A 1245 35.61 11.08 19.18
C PRO A 1245 36.39 12.14 18.38
N ASN A 1246 37.40 11.72 17.60
CA ASN A 1246 38.15 12.61 16.73
C ASN A 1246 37.37 13.04 15.46
N GLN A 1247 36.35 12.29 15.04
CA GLN A 1247 35.44 12.63 13.93
C GLN A 1247 34.18 13.38 14.37
N MET A 1248 33.92 13.47 15.68
CA MET A 1248 32.86 14.33 16.24
C MET A 1248 33.07 15.82 15.86
N ILE A 1249 34.29 16.18 15.46
CA ILE A 1249 34.73 17.53 15.09
C ILE A 1249 34.29 17.91 13.66
N ASP A 1250 34.06 16.94 12.76
CA ASP A 1250 33.62 17.17 11.37
C ASP A 1250 32.10 17.37 11.22
N ILE A 1251 31.32 17.11 12.27
CA ILE A 1251 29.87 17.38 12.32
C ILE A 1251 29.58 18.89 12.16
N ARG A 1252 30.59 19.74 12.34
CA ARG A 1252 30.56 21.18 12.01
C ARG A 1252 30.12 21.48 10.58
N GLY A 1253 30.42 20.59 9.64
CA GLY A 1253 30.12 20.76 8.23
C GLY A 1253 28.72 20.31 7.81
N ILE A 1254 27.84 19.93 8.75
CA ILE A 1254 26.46 19.52 8.46
C ILE A 1254 25.45 20.40 9.21
N ILE A 1255 25.72 20.74 10.48
CA ILE A 1255 24.76 21.48 11.33
C ILE A 1255 24.61 22.97 10.93
N LEU A 1256 25.56 23.54 10.21
CA LEU A 1256 25.55 24.98 9.84
C LEU A 1256 25.57 25.25 8.33
N THR A 1257 25.57 24.21 7.51
CA THR A 1257 25.68 24.26 6.04
C THR A 1257 24.45 23.69 5.33
N GLU A 1258 23.60 22.94 6.03
CA GLU A 1258 22.26 22.53 5.55
C GLU A 1258 21.13 23.38 6.16
N GLY A 1259 21.42 24.63 6.53
CA GLY A 1259 20.44 25.64 6.96
C GLY A 1259 20.27 26.73 5.94
#